data_AF-A0A444JE95-F1
#
_entry.id   AF-A0A444JE95-F1
#
_cell.length_a   1.000
_cell.length_b   1.000
_cell.length_c   1.000
_cell.angle_alpha   90.00
_cell.angle_beta   90.00
_cell.angle_gamma   90.00
#
_symmetry.space_group_name_H-M   'P 1'
#
loop_
_entity.id
_entity.type
_entity.pdbx_description
1 polymer ?
#
loop_
_entity_poly.entity_id
_entity_poly.type
_entity_poly.pdbx_seq_one_letter_code
_entity_poly.pdbx_strand_id
1 'polypeptide(L)'
;MGPELLTFVKSSWIKPLWKQLGRITGERKKELDRLRDEFVDPEQLRGLYIEPYFQDRNPADAHQDDLISAAQQPAFERINGFFRGNLPLEKDGRHQMFILSDAGMGKTSLLLMLKLTHLTGFWPTRMNCALFKLGEDTLERVRDLPNKGETVLLLDALDEDPQAWKRIRERLLELLQASEDFRRVIISSRTQFFPEMESDRLGRPEIKVLAGYHCPVLYLSPFTDEQVQEFIQRKLPLRWYHWPCFQIGRIKKERKKATCLLEHMQDLRMRPMLLQHIDKLLAVDCQQDWNAYTVYEALIEQWLDREVRKFLDQHGAGCSIPSRDALFHACLLVAEEMQRQGTRVIDEDALQQLIQEDANIGWLEKFELGGRSLLNRNSDRAFRFSHYTIQEFLLAWGVVNEQLVGQEPLRATDQLVRFLVLANYFRLTGRQLDLAGFNWSGYIESYGQPFFRDHLSNDHTTGPEMVLLSGGRFQMGDIQGTGSEDERPVHEVNLDTFAIGRYPVTFVEYDAFCEATGREKPNDQGWGRGYRPVINVGWQDAVDYCEWLSRETGQTYRLPTEAEWEYACRAGSESAWCFGDDEKSLGEYAWYDKNSKNRTHPVGEKKANAWGLYDMHGNVWEWCQDWYDDEYYAACHKQGVVKNSIGPSSGSDRVIRGGGWDGNPWFVRSADRFRISPDRRSSGLG
;
A
#
# COMPACT_ATOMS: atom_id res chain seq x y z
N MET A 1 -50.72 -8.62 -8.81
CA MET A 1 -49.38 -8.84 -9.40
C MET A 1 -48.38 -8.39 -8.35
N GLY A 2 -47.63 -9.32 -7.74
CA GLY A 2 -46.81 -9.04 -6.55
C GLY A 2 -45.53 -8.22 -6.82
N PRO A 3 -44.87 -7.73 -5.75
CA PRO A 3 -43.65 -6.90 -5.82
C PRO A 3 -42.41 -7.58 -6.46
N GLU A 4 -42.50 -8.86 -6.81
CA GLU A 4 -41.47 -9.60 -7.56
C GLU A 4 -41.40 -9.25 -9.07
N LEU A 5 -42.34 -8.46 -9.59
CA LEU A 5 -42.57 -8.31 -11.05
C LEU A 5 -41.69 -7.30 -11.81
N LEU A 6 -40.77 -6.59 -11.17
CA LEU A 6 -39.85 -5.66 -11.87
C LEU A 6 -38.42 -5.84 -11.33
N THR A 7 -37.79 -6.95 -11.73
CA THR A 7 -36.35 -7.12 -11.58
C THR A 7 -35.71 -7.14 -12.96
N PHE A 8 -34.74 -6.25 -13.18
CA PHE A 8 -34.09 -6.03 -14.47
C PHE A 8 -32.78 -6.80 -14.57
N VAL A 9 -32.12 -7.03 -13.43
CA VAL A 9 -30.87 -7.78 -13.38
C VAL A 9 -30.74 -8.51 -12.05
N LYS A 10 -30.19 -9.72 -12.06
CA LYS A 10 -29.86 -10.50 -10.85
C LYS A 10 -28.53 -11.21 -11.04
N SER A 11 -27.74 -11.31 -9.99
CA SER A 11 -26.45 -12.03 -9.98
C SER A 11 -26.64 -13.51 -10.35
N SER A 12 -27.76 -14.11 -9.92
CA SER A 12 -28.13 -15.49 -10.24
C SER A 12 -28.38 -15.74 -11.73
N TRP A 13 -28.63 -14.69 -12.53
CA TRP A 13 -28.85 -14.81 -13.98
C TRP A 13 -27.56 -14.85 -14.78
N ILE A 14 -26.40 -14.49 -14.21
CA ILE A 14 -25.11 -14.46 -14.94
C ILE A 14 -24.79 -15.82 -15.55
N LYS A 15 -24.84 -16.91 -14.77
CA LYS A 15 -24.52 -18.26 -15.29
C LYS A 15 -25.50 -18.73 -16.38
N PRO A 16 -26.83 -18.65 -16.18
CA PRO A 16 -27.81 -18.99 -17.22
C PRO A 16 -27.73 -18.13 -18.48
N LEU A 17 -27.39 -16.84 -18.35
CA LEU A 17 -27.31 -15.88 -19.45
C LEU A 17 -26.38 -16.36 -20.56
N TRP A 18 -25.21 -16.89 -20.21
CA TRP A 18 -24.25 -17.36 -21.21
C TRP A 18 -24.73 -18.57 -22.02
N LYS A 19 -25.58 -19.42 -21.42
CA LYS A 19 -26.21 -20.53 -22.14
C LYS A 19 -27.27 -20.02 -23.13
N GLN A 20 -27.95 -18.93 -22.81
CA GLN A 20 -28.93 -18.30 -23.69
C GLN A 20 -28.29 -17.42 -24.76
N LEU A 21 -27.14 -16.80 -24.48
CA LEU A 21 -26.40 -15.97 -25.44
C LEU A 21 -26.07 -16.76 -26.72
N GLY A 22 -25.61 -18.00 -26.58
CA GLY A 22 -25.34 -18.90 -27.70
C GLY A 22 -26.58 -19.38 -28.47
N ARG A 23 -27.79 -19.02 -28.02
CA ARG A 23 -29.07 -19.36 -28.67
C ARG A 23 -29.73 -18.16 -29.33
N ILE A 24 -29.11 -16.97 -29.25
CA ILE A 24 -29.63 -15.75 -29.86
C ILE A 24 -29.52 -15.86 -31.39
N THR A 25 -30.62 -15.60 -32.08
CA THR A 25 -30.73 -15.62 -33.55
C THR A 25 -31.44 -14.35 -34.07
N GLY A 26 -31.45 -14.17 -35.39
CA GLY A 26 -32.21 -13.08 -36.04
C GLY A 26 -31.70 -11.68 -35.70
N GLU A 27 -32.61 -10.74 -35.46
CA GLU A 27 -32.29 -9.33 -35.18
C GLU A 27 -31.43 -9.14 -33.92
N ARG A 28 -31.71 -9.91 -32.86
CA ARG A 28 -30.93 -9.87 -31.62
C ARG A 28 -29.50 -10.34 -31.82
N LYS A 29 -29.24 -11.23 -32.80
CA LYS A 29 -27.88 -11.68 -33.13
C LYS A 29 -27.11 -10.58 -33.84
N LYS A 30 -27.74 -9.88 -34.79
CA LYS A 30 -27.17 -8.69 -35.44
C LYS A 30 -26.83 -7.59 -34.43
N GLU A 31 -27.68 -7.43 -33.41
CA GLU A 31 -27.42 -6.48 -32.33
C GLU A 31 -26.24 -6.94 -31.46
N LEU A 32 -26.17 -8.21 -31.08
CA LEU A 32 -25.01 -8.76 -30.35
C LEU A 32 -23.69 -8.63 -31.13
N ASP A 33 -23.71 -8.82 -32.45
CA ASP A 33 -22.53 -8.64 -33.29
C ASP A 33 -22.12 -7.16 -33.37
N ARG A 34 -23.08 -6.23 -33.48
CA ARG A 34 -22.79 -4.78 -33.33
C ARG A 34 -22.14 -4.46 -31.99
N LEU A 35 -22.63 -5.06 -30.90
CA LEU A 35 -22.02 -4.87 -29.58
C LEU A 35 -20.56 -5.31 -29.52
N ARG A 36 -20.19 -6.35 -30.28
CA ARG A 36 -18.82 -6.85 -30.34
C ARG A 36 -17.90 -5.93 -31.15
N ASP A 37 -18.43 -5.28 -32.18
CA ASP A 37 -17.66 -4.37 -33.04
C ASP A 37 -17.51 -3.00 -32.38
N GLU A 38 -18.55 -2.53 -31.68
CA GLU A 38 -18.59 -1.21 -31.05
C GLU A 38 -18.01 -1.19 -29.63
N PHE A 39 -17.96 -2.34 -28.93
CA PHE A 39 -17.52 -2.46 -27.52
C PHE A 39 -16.58 -3.66 -27.30
N VAL A 40 -16.19 -3.91 -26.03
CA VAL A 40 -15.48 -5.15 -25.67
C VAL A 40 -16.34 -6.36 -26.00
N ASP A 41 -15.73 -7.35 -26.67
CA ASP A 41 -16.38 -8.61 -27.01
C ASP A 41 -17.09 -9.21 -25.77
N PRO A 42 -18.44 -9.32 -25.79
CA PRO A 42 -19.21 -9.87 -24.69
C PRO A 42 -18.76 -11.27 -24.24
N GLU A 43 -18.11 -12.03 -25.11
CA GLU A 43 -17.53 -13.33 -24.77
C GLU A 43 -16.34 -13.22 -23.78
N GLN A 44 -15.63 -12.10 -23.70
CA GLN A 44 -14.60 -11.89 -22.67
C GLN A 44 -15.21 -11.76 -21.27
N LEU A 45 -16.43 -11.22 -21.16
CA LEU A 45 -17.18 -11.11 -19.90
C LEU A 45 -17.74 -12.47 -19.46
N ARG A 46 -17.93 -13.41 -20.39
CA ARG A 46 -18.57 -14.70 -20.18
C ARG A 46 -18.02 -15.51 -19.02
N GLY A 47 -16.70 -15.52 -18.90
CA GLY A 47 -16.00 -16.25 -17.85
C GLY A 47 -15.76 -15.40 -16.61
N LEU A 48 -15.45 -14.12 -16.80
CA LEU A 48 -14.70 -13.34 -15.82
C LEU A 48 -15.52 -12.27 -15.08
N TYR A 49 -16.75 -12.00 -15.51
CA TYR A 49 -17.54 -10.93 -14.90
C TYR A 49 -17.94 -11.25 -13.45
N ILE A 50 -17.50 -10.41 -12.52
CA ILE A 50 -17.93 -10.38 -11.12
C ILE A 50 -18.82 -9.15 -10.95
N GLU A 51 -19.98 -9.32 -10.32
CA GLU A 51 -20.83 -8.17 -9.98
C GLU A 51 -20.09 -7.29 -8.97
N PRO A 52 -19.83 -6.01 -9.26
CA PRO A 52 -19.20 -5.09 -8.31
C PRO A 52 -20.19 -4.61 -7.25
N TYR A 53 -19.68 -4.00 -6.19
CA TYR A 53 -20.49 -3.30 -5.20
C TYR A 53 -20.47 -1.79 -5.43
N PHE A 54 -21.50 -1.09 -4.95
CA PHE A 54 -21.51 0.37 -4.84
C PHE A 54 -21.28 0.81 -3.40
N GLN A 55 -20.71 2.00 -3.26
CA GLN A 55 -20.55 2.73 -2.01
C GLN A 55 -20.89 4.22 -2.23
N ASP A 56 -21.14 4.93 -1.13
CA ASP A 56 -21.52 6.35 -1.07
C ASP A 56 -20.32 7.30 -1.05
N ARG A 57 -19.14 6.81 -0.65
CA ARG A 57 -17.89 7.58 -0.60
C ARG A 57 -17.00 7.32 -1.81
N ASN A 58 -16.22 8.31 -2.22
CA ASN A 58 -15.27 8.15 -3.31
C ASN A 58 -14.08 7.26 -2.87
N PRO A 59 -13.88 6.05 -3.43
CA PRO A 59 -12.78 5.18 -3.05
C PRO A 59 -11.40 5.73 -3.44
N ALA A 60 -11.33 6.74 -4.32
CA ALA A 60 -10.07 7.36 -4.74
C ALA A 60 -9.56 8.46 -3.79
N ASP A 61 -10.42 8.94 -2.88
CA ASP A 61 -10.09 10.02 -1.94
C ASP A 61 -9.96 9.50 -0.49
N ALA A 62 -10.43 8.28 -0.24
CA ALA A 62 -10.41 7.61 1.06
C ALA A 62 -8.98 7.18 1.48
N HIS A 63 -8.63 7.39 2.75
CA HIS A 63 -7.53 6.67 3.40
C HIS A 63 -7.92 5.19 3.58
N GLN A 64 -6.97 4.26 3.77
CA GLN A 64 -7.26 2.82 3.87
C GLN A 64 -8.37 2.48 4.86
N ASP A 65 -8.42 3.18 6.00
CA ASP A 65 -9.43 2.97 7.04
C ASP A 65 -10.84 3.43 6.63
N ASP A 66 -10.94 4.41 5.73
CA ASP A 66 -12.21 4.91 5.21
C ASP A 66 -12.87 3.94 4.23
N LEU A 67 -12.09 3.06 3.58
CA LEU A 67 -12.60 2.05 2.64
C LEU A 67 -13.35 0.92 3.36
N ILE A 68 -12.98 0.60 4.59
CA ILE A 68 -13.57 -0.49 5.39
C ILE A 68 -14.89 -0.04 6.05
N SER A 69 -15.06 1.26 6.33
CA SER A 69 -16.25 1.80 7.01
C SER A 69 -17.40 2.20 6.08
N ALA A 70 -17.17 2.25 4.76
CA ALA A 70 -18.20 2.63 3.79
C ALA A 70 -19.23 1.50 3.60
N ALA A 71 -20.52 1.84 3.65
CA ALA A 71 -21.59 0.85 3.48
C ALA A 71 -21.66 0.38 2.01
N GLN A 72 -21.27 -0.87 1.77
CA GLN A 72 -21.29 -1.48 0.44
C GLN A 72 -22.62 -2.19 0.14
N GLN A 73 -23.09 -2.10 -1.11
CA GLN A 73 -24.28 -2.80 -1.59
C GLN A 73 -24.07 -3.41 -2.98
N PRO A 74 -24.64 -4.58 -3.30
CA PRO A 74 -24.58 -5.16 -4.64
C PRO A 74 -25.09 -4.21 -5.71
N ALA A 75 -24.32 -4.05 -6.80
CA ALA A 75 -24.65 -3.09 -7.84
C ALA A 75 -26.00 -3.34 -8.49
N PHE A 76 -26.35 -4.61 -8.72
CA PHE A 76 -27.63 -4.98 -9.33
C PHE A 76 -28.81 -4.65 -8.41
N GLU A 77 -28.68 -4.88 -7.10
CA GLU A 77 -29.73 -4.52 -6.15
C GLU A 77 -29.99 -3.02 -6.15
N ARG A 78 -28.93 -2.22 -6.09
CA ARG A 78 -29.01 -0.76 -6.10
C ARG A 78 -29.63 -0.22 -7.40
N ILE A 79 -29.19 -0.74 -8.55
CA ILE A 79 -29.72 -0.38 -9.87
C ILE A 79 -31.20 -0.76 -10.00
N ASN A 80 -31.60 -1.95 -9.53
CA ASN A 80 -33.01 -2.34 -9.51
C ASN A 80 -33.84 -1.40 -8.62
N GLY A 81 -33.33 -1.00 -7.45
CA GLY A 81 -33.97 0.00 -6.59
C GLY A 81 -34.16 1.33 -7.31
N PHE A 82 -33.15 1.79 -8.05
CA PHE A 82 -33.22 2.98 -8.88
C PHE A 82 -34.30 2.87 -9.97
N PHE A 83 -34.41 1.73 -10.66
CA PHE A 83 -35.45 1.54 -11.68
C PHE A 83 -36.86 1.48 -11.11
N ARG A 84 -37.04 0.90 -9.91
CA ARG A 84 -38.34 0.81 -9.24
C ARG A 84 -38.86 2.17 -8.76
N GLY A 85 -38.00 2.98 -8.13
CA GLY A 85 -38.38 4.27 -7.55
C GLY A 85 -39.26 4.19 -6.29
N ASN A 86 -39.78 5.35 -5.85
CA ASN A 86 -40.43 5.51 -4.52
C ASN A 86 -41.96 5.68 -4.54
N LEU A 87 -42.63 5.66 -5.71
CA LEU A 87 -44.06 6.03 -5.84
C LEU A 87 -44.93 4.89 -6.42
N PRO A 88 -46.25 4.83 -6.11
CA PRO A 88 -47.14 3.81 -6.63
C PRO A 88 -47.33 3.93 -8.16
N LEU A 89 -47.36 2.76 -8.80
CA LEU A 89 -47.36 2.53 -10.23
C LEU A 89 -48.66 3.00 -10.93
N GLU A 90 -48.75 4.28 -11.32
CA GLU A 90 -49.73 4.72 -12.35
C GLU A 90 -49.10 5.22 -13.65
N LYS A 91 -47.81 5.58 -13.63
CA LYS A 91 -47.00 5.84 -14.85
C LYS A 91 -45.86 4.85 -14.83
N ASP A 92 -45.94 3.79 -15.63
CA ASP A 92 -45.17 2.58 -15.36
C ASP A 92 -43.76 2.53 -15.97
N GLY A 93 -43.40 3.49 -16.83
CA GLY A 93 -42.05 3.61 -17.38
C GLY A 93 -41.54 2.36 -18.14
N ARG A 94 -42.45 1.51 -18.62
CA ARG A 94 -42.13 0.14 -19.06
C ARG A 94 -41.60 0.00 -20.47
N HIS A 95 -41.23 1.07 -21.19
CA HIS A 95 -41.03 0.91 -22.64
C HIS A 95 -39.61 1.06 -23.18
N GLN A 96 -38.70 1.84 -22.59
CA GLN A 96 -37.35 2.01 -23.16
C GLN A 96 -36.27 2.26 -22.08
N MET A 97 -35.17 1.50 -22.14
CA MET A 97 -33.95 1.73 -21.36
C MET A 97 -32.75 1.90 -22.29
N PHE A 98 -32.19 3.09 -22.34
CA PHE A 98 -31.02 3.35 -23.16
C PHE A 98 -29.78 3.20 -22.29
N ILE A 99 -28.82 2.42 -22.74
CA ILE A 99 -27.51 2.24 -22.13
C ILE A 99 -26.52 2.93 -23.07
N LEU A 100 -25.47 3.55 -22.57
CA LEU A 100 -24.32 3.90 -23.41
C LEU A 100 -23.09 3.11 -22.95
N SER A 101 -22.06 3.04 -23.79
CA SER A 101 -20.71 2.67 -23.33
C SER A 101 -19.60 3.06 -24.31
N ASP A 102 -18.36 3.01 -23.83
CA ASP A 102 -17.14 2.39 -24.42
C ASP A 102 -16.31 1.84 -23.23
N ALA A 103 -15.32 0.97 -23.48
CA ALA A 103 -14.85 -0.06 -22.56
C ALA A 103 -14.01 0.44 -21.35
N GLY A 104 -14.53 0.18 -20.15
CA GLY A 104 -13.81 0.19 -18.88
C GLY A 104 -14.21 -1.02 -18.02
N MET A 105 -13.23 -1.64 -17.34
CA MET A 105 -13.37 -2.96 -16.69
C MET A 105 -14.46 -3.10 -15.60
N GLY A 106 -15.05 -1.99 -15.12
CA GLY A 106 -16.06 -2.01 -14.06
C GLY A 106 -17.41 -1.47 -14.53
N LYS A 107 -17.46 -0.18 -14.89
CA LYS A 107 -18.70 0.54 -15.27
C LYS A 107 -19.31 0.00 -16.56
N THR A 108 -18.54 0.00 -17.64
CA THR A 108 -18.98 -0.52 -18.94
C THR A 108 -19.34 -1.99 -18.86
N SER A 109 -18.55 -2.80 -18.15
CA SER A 109 -18.86 -4.21 -17.97
C SER A 109 -20.18 -4.41 -17.23
N LEU A 110 -20.45 -3.63 -16.18
CA LEU A 110 -21.73 -3.63 -15.46
C LEU A 110 -22.90 -3.25 -16.38
N LEU A 111 -22.72 -2.25 -17.23
CA LEU A 111 -23.74 -1.78 -18.18
C LEU A 111 -23.98 -2.75 -19.34
N LEU A 112 -22.92 -3.31 -19.92
CA LEU A 112 -23.01 -4.38 -20.92
C LEU A 112 -23.77 -5.58 -20.35
N MET A 113 -23.55 -5.93 -19.08
CA MET A 113 -24.32 -7.01 -18.44
C MET A 113 -25.82 -6.72 -18.40
N LEU A 114 -26.26 -5.48 -18.19
CA LEU A 114 -27.67 -5.10 -18.31
C LEU A 114 -28.19 -5.36 -19.73
N LYS A 115 -27.46 -4.91 -20.76
CA LYS A 115 -27.85 -5.14 -22.17
C LYS A 115 -27.91 -6.61 -22.53
N LEU A 116 -26.96 -7.42 -22.07
CA LEU A 116 -26.94 -8.85 -22.33
C LEU A 116 -28.12 -9.58 -21.68
N THR A 117 -28.54 -9.17 -20.47
CA THR A 117 -29.75 -9.73 -19.83
C THR A 117 -31.02 -9.43 -20.62
N HIS A 118 -31.10 -8.26 -21.26
CA HIS A 118 -32.18 -7.92 -22.18
C HIS A 118 -32.18 -8.80 -23.43
N LEU A 119 -31.05 -8.90 -24.13
CA LEU A 119 -30.92 -9.67 -25.37
C LEU A 119 -31.23 -11.16 -25.19
N THR A 120 -30.86 -11.72 -24.04
CA THR A 120 -31.10 -13.13 -23.71
C THR A 120 -32.55 -13.41 -23.28
N GLY A 121 -33.38 -12.39 -23.08
CA GLY A 121 -34.81 -12.56 -22.83
C GLY A 121 -35.18 -12.79 -21.36
N PHE A 122 -34.31 -12.44 -20.41
CA PHE A 122 -34.70 -12.36 -19.00
C PHE A 122 -35.65 -11.20 -18.72
N TRP A 123 -35.69 -10.22 -19.61
CA TRP A 123 -36.55 -9.04 -19.51
C TRP A 123 -37.96 -9.31 -20.03
N PRO A 124 -39.00 -8.64 -19.49
CA PRO A 124 -40.36 -8.72 -20.03
C PRO A 124 -40.44 -8.30 -21.50
N THR A 125 -41.29 -8.95 -22.29
CA THR A 125 -41.44 -8.81 -23.75
C THR A 125 -41.88 -7.44 -24.27
N ARG A 126 -42.10 -6.45 -23.40
CA ARG A 126 -42.51 -5.08 -23.74
C ARG A 126 -41.47 -4.00 -23.40
N MET A 127 -40.31 -4.39 -22.90
CA MET A 127 -39.23 -3.48 -22.54
C MET A 127 -38.16 -3.47 -23.64
N ASN A 128 -37.96 -2.32 -24.26
CA ASN A 128 -36.84 -2.14 -25.18
C ASN A 128 -35.60 -1.71 -24.40
N CYS A 129 -34.43 -2.19 -24.81
CA CYS A 129 -33.17 -1.68 -24.32
C CYS A 129 -32.27 -1.41 -25.53
N ALA A 130 -31.70 -0.23 -25.66
CA ALA A 130 -30.82 0.12 -26.78
C ALA A 130 -29.49 0.64 -26.25
N LEU A 131 -28.40 0.36 -26.98
CA LEU A 131 -27.05 0.80 -26.63
C LEU A 131 -26.56 1.81 -27.66
N PHE A 132 -26.04 2.98 -27.24
CA PHE A 132 -25.43 3.95 -28.15
C PHE A 132 -24.05 4.42 -27.66
N LYS A 133 -23.22 4.90 -28.58
CA LYS A 133 -21.95 5.57 -28.27
C LYS A 133 -22.17 7.09 -28.20
N LEU A 134 -21.56 7.78 -27.23
CA LEU A 134 -21.55 9.25 -27.21
C LEU A 134 -20.80 9.76 -28.44
N GLY A 135 -21.43 10.66 -29.17
CA GLY A 135 -20.90 11.33 -30.35
C GLY A 135 -21.58 12.68 -30.59
N GLU A 136 -21.29 13.28 -31.74
CA GLU A 136 -21.78 14.63 -32.10
C GLU A 136 -23.31 14.71 -32.11
N ASP A 137 -23.97 13.65 -32.57
CA ASP A 137 -25.43 13.56 -32.69
C ASP A 137 -26.14 13.13 -31.40
N THR A 138 -25.42 12.97 -30.28
CA THR A 138 -26.00 12.49 -29.01
C THR A 138 -27.19 13.33 -28.57
N LEU A 139 -27.05 14.66 -28.55
CA LEU A 139 -28.12 15.54 -28.06
C LEU A 139 -29.36 15.47 -28.95
N GLU A 140 -29.17 15.35 -30.27
CA GLU A 140 -30.27 15.19 -31.23
C GLU A 140 -30.98 13.86 -30.98
N ARG A 141 -30.23 12.76 -30.89
CA ARG A 141 -30.78 11.44 -30.58
C ARG A 141 -31.55 11.44 -29.27
N VAL A 142 -30.98 11.99 -28.19
CA VAL A 142 -31.65 12.07 -26.87
C VAL A 142 -32.94 12.90 -26.96
N ARG A 143 -32.94 13.99 -27.75
CA ARG A 143 -34.12 14.83 -27.93
C ARG A 143 -35.23 14.15 -28.75
N ASP A 144 -34.85 13.34 -29.74
CA ASP A 144 -35.77 12.67 -30.66
C ASP A 144 -36.39 11.39 -30.07
N LEU A 145 -35.94 10.94 -28.90
CA LEU A 145 -36.50 9.77 -28.23
C LEU A 145 -37.99 9.97 -27.87
N PRO A 146 -38.89 9.07 -28.29
CA PRO A 146 -40.30 9.14 -27.93
C PRO A 146 -40.51 8.75 -26.46
N ASN A 147 -41.63 9.17 -25.87
CA ASN A 147 -42.08 8.75 -24.54
C ASN A 147 -41.05 8.97 -23.40
N LYS A 148 -40.34 10.12 -23.40
CA LYS A 148 -39.29 10.45 -22.42
C LYS A 148 -39.74 10.29 -20.96
N GLY A 149 -40.94 10.77 -20.63
CA GLY A 149 -41.52 10.66 -19.27
C GLY A 149 -41.76 9.21 -18.79
N GLU A 150 -41.64 8.24 -19.69
CA GLU A 150 -41.72 6.80 -19.42
C GLU A 150 -40.38 6.07 -19.67
N THR A 151 -39.30 6.80 -19.91
CA THR A 151 -38.01 6.26 -20.32
C THR A 151 -36.96 6.47 -19.24
N VAL A 152 -36.13 5.45 -19.03
CA VAL A 152 -34.90 5.57 -18.24
C VAL A 152 -33.73 5.74 -19.19
N LEU A 153 -33.02 6.86 -19.07
CA LEU A 153 -31.84 7.18 -19.86
C LEU A 153 -30.59 6.85 -19.05
N LEU A 154 -29.67 6.07 -19.61
CA LEU A 154 -28.37 5.82 -19.00
C LEU A 154 -27.31 6.30 -19.98
N LEU A 155 -26.56 7.31 -19.58
CA LEU A 155 -25.43 7.87 -20.29
C LEU A 155 -24.15 7.37 -19.63
N ASP A 156 -23.21 6.81 -20.37
CA ASP A 156 -21.94 6.26 -19.88
C ASP A 156 -20.79 6.87 -20.67
N ALA A 157 -19.62 6.82 -20.06
CA ALA A 157 -18.37 7.27 -20.65
C ALA A 157 -18.41 8.76 -21.02
N LEU A 158 -18.96 9.61 -20.15
CA LEU A 158 -18.83 11.07 -20.29
C LEU A 158 -17.36 11.49 -20.44
N ASP A 159 -16.45 10.75 -19.80
CA ASP A 159 -14.99 10.94 -19.92
C ASP A 159 -14.43 10.61 -21.31
N GLU A 160 -15.21 9.95 -22.16
CA GLU A 160 -14.82 9.51 -23.50
C GLU A 160 -15.65 10.21 -24.59
N ASP A 161 -16.53 11.16 -24.24
CA ASP A 161 -17.23 12.04 -25.19
C ASP A 161 -16.25 13.10 -25.74
N PRO A 162 -15.92 13.08 -27.04
CA PRO A 162 -15.03 14.08 -27.64
C PRO A 162 -15.54 15.51 -27.48
N GLN A 163 -16.87 15.69 -27.42
CA GLN A 163 -17.51 17.00 -27.21
C GLN A 163 -17.43 17.47 -25.75
N ALA A 164 -17.12 16.58 -24.81
CA ALA A 164 -16.85 16.93 -23.41
C ALA A 164 -15.40 17.38 -23.20
N TRP A 165 -14.48 17.10 -24.13
CA TRP A 165 -13.09 17.49 -24.00
C TRP A 165 -12.95 19.02 -23.93
N LYS A 166 -12.23 19.50 -22.91
CA LYS A 166 -12.02 20.93 -22.60
C LYS A 166 -13.28 21.70 -22.15
N ARG A 167 -14.46 21.07 -22.10
CA ARG A 167 -15.73 21.71 -21.70
C ARG A 167 -16.70 20.78 -20.96
N ILE A 168 -16.18 19.85 -20.15
CA ILE A 168 -16.98 18.76 -19.57
C ILE A 168 -18.14 19.23 -18.69
N ARG A 169 -17.97 20.34 -17.96
CA ARG A 169 -19.03 20.95 -17.15
C ARG A 169 -20.18 21.46 -18.01
N GLU A 170 -19.86 22.16 -19.10
CA GLU A 170 -20.86 22.66 -20.06
C GLU A 170 -21.54 21.50 -20.77
N ARG A 171 -20.78 20.50 -21.20
CA ARG A 171 -21.31 19.32 -21.88
C ARG A 171 -22.23 18.50 -20.96
N LEU A 172 -21.86 18.34 -19.69
CA LEU A 172 -22.72 17.70 -18.70
C LEU A 172 -24.02 18.48 -18.51
N LEU A 173 -23.96 19.81 -18.47
CA LEU A 173 -25.15 20.66 -18.38
C LEU A 173 -26.04 20.53 -19.63
N GLU A 174 -25.48 20.51 -20.83
CA GLU A 174 -26.21 20.26 -22.08
C GLU A 174 -26.94 18.91 -22.05
N LEU A 175 -26.28 17.86 -21.55
CA LEU A 175 -26.84 16.51 -21.40
C LEU A 175 -27.96 16.48 -20.35
N LEU A 176 -27.78 17.15 -19.21
CA LEU A 176 -28.82 17.28 -18.18
C LEU A 176 -30.05 18.00 -18.72
N GLN A 177 -29.85 19.13 -19.42
CA GLN A 177 -30.94 19.89 -20.06
C GLN A 177 -31.66 19.07 -21.13
N ALA A 178 -30.93 18.35 -21.98
CA ALA A 178 -31.55 17.51 -23.01
C ALA A 178 -32.33 16.32 -22.43
N SER A 179 -32.07 15.96 -21.18
CA SER A 179 -32.65 14.80 -20.52
C SER A 179 -33.66 15.12 -19.40
N GLU A 180 -34.07 16.38 -19.22
CA GLU A 180 -35.01 16.80 -18.17
C GLU A 180 -36.37 16.09 -18.23
N ASP A 181 -36.88 15.85 -19.44
CA ASP A 181 -38.18 15.21 -19.65
C ASP A 181 -38.17 13.71 -19.37
N PHE A 182 -37.00 13.12 -19.11
CA PHE A 182 -36.88 11.70 -18.82
C PHE A 182 -37.30 11.38 -17.40
N ARG A 183 -37.91 10.21 -17.19
CA ARG A 183 -38.32 9.77 -15.85
C ARG A 183 -37.14 9.71 -14.89
N ARG A 184 -36.02 9.16 -15.36
CA ARG A 184 -34.77 8.97 -14.60
C ARG A 184 -33.60 8.97 -15.56
N VAL A 185 -32.49 9.56 -15.12
CA VAL A 185 -31.23 9.62 -15.86
C VAL A 185 -30.11 9.09 -14.97
N ILE A 186 -29.27 8.21 -15.49
CA ILE A 186 -27.96 7.88 -14.89
C ILE A 186 -26.89 8.41 -15.82
N ILE A 187 -25.89 9.06 -15.26
CA ILE A 187 -24.69 9.46 -15.99
C ILE A 187 -23.50 8.80 -15.29
N SER A 188 -22.77 7.94 -16.00
CA SER A 188 -21.54 7.33 -15.50
C SER A 188 -20.32 7.94 -16.16
N SER A 189 -19.30 8.13 -15.33
CA SER A 189 -18.01 8.71 -15.71
C SER A 189 -16.92 8.14 -14.79
N ARG A 190 -15.66 8.27 -15.19
CA ARG A 190 -14.55 8.11 -14.25
C ARG A 190 -14.51 9.30 -13.30
N THR A 191 -14.39 9.00 -12.01
CA THR A 191 -14.32 9.98 -10.93
C THR A 191 -13.38 11.16 -11.23
N GLN A 192 -12.18 10.89 -11.78
CA GLN A 192 -11.16 11.90 -12.07
C GLN A 192 -11.48 12.84 -13.25
N PHE A 193 -12.46 12.50 -14.09
CA PHE A 193 -12.90 13.31 -15.22
C PHE A 193 -14.23 14.02 -14.90
N PHE A 194 -14.81 13.75 -13.75
CA PHE A 194 -16.06 14.39 -13.36
C PHE A 194 -15.78 15.79 -12.82
N PRO A 195 -16.51 16.82 -13.26
CA PRO A 195 -16.26 18.20 -12.83
C PRO A 195 -16.50 18.35 -11.32
N GLU A 196 -15.79 19.29 -10.69
CA GLU A 196 -16.11 19.67 -9.32
C GLU A 196 -17.55 20.19 -9.24
N MET A 197 -18.32 19.63 -8.32
CA MET A 197 -19.72 19.95 -8.11
C MET A 197 -19.93 20.46 -6.69
N GLU A 198 -20.84 21.41 -6.54
CA GLU A 198 -21.17 22.03 -5.27
C GLU A 198 -21.75 20.98 -4.31
N SER A 199 -21.48 21.13 -3.02
CA SER A 199 -22.13 20.30 -2.01
C SER A 199 -23.57 20.75 -1.83
N ASP A 200 -24.48 19.80 -1.58
CA ASP A 200 -25.86 20.14 -1.23
C ASP A 200 -25.92 21.07 0.00
N ARG A 201 -26.98 21.88 0.12
CA ARG A 201 -27.15 22.84 1.23
C ARG A 201 -27.10 22.20 2.62
N LEU A 202 -27.40 20.91 2.70
CA LEU A 202 -27.37 20.10 3.92
C LEU A 202 -26.03 19.39 4.14
N GLY A 203 -25.02 19.62 3.28
CA GLY A 203 -23.69 19.00 3.40
C GLY A 203 -23.68 17.49 3.16
N ARG A 204 -24.72 16.93 2.53
CA ARG A 204 -24.84 15.50 2.25
C ARG A 204 -23.81 15.08 1.18
N PRO A 205 -22.79 14.27 1.52
CA PRO A 205 -21.73 13.90 0.57
C PRO A 205 -22.26 13.10 -0.63
N GLU A 206 -23.38 12.40 -0.45
CA GLU A 206 -24.04 11.58 -1.47
C GLU A 206 -24.85 12.39 -2.50
N ILE A 207 -25.00 13.71 -2.33
CA ILE A 207 -25.70 14.59 -3.27
C ILE A 207 -24.78 15.73 -3.69
N LYS A 208 -24.58 15.85 -5.00
CA LYS A 208 -23.83 16.92 -5.63
C LYS A 208 -24.75 17.83 -6.43
N VAL A 209 -24.44 19.12 -6.48
CA VAL A 209 -25.26 20.13 -7.14
C VAL A 209 -24.52 20.76 -8.31
N LEU A 210 -25.19 20.83 -9.45
CA LEU A 210 -24.70 21.53 -10.65
C LEU A 210 -25.82 22.38 -11.22
N ALA A 211 -25.66 23.70 -11.24
CA ALA A 211 -26.63 24.63 -11.83
C ALA A 211 -28.09 24.39 -11.38
N GLY A 212 -28.30 23.98 -10.13
CA GLY A 212 -29.62 23.68 -9.56
C GLY A 212 -30.10 22.23 -9.70
N TYR A 213 -29.42 21.38 -10.47
CA TYR A 213 -29.68 19.94 -10.51
C TYR A 213 -29.08 19.27 -9.28
N HIS A 214 -29.88 18.49 -8.56
CA HIS A 214 -29.43 17.65 -7.45
C HIS A 214 -29.16 16.24 -7.95
N CYS A 215 -27.89 15.85 -7.97
CA CYS A 215 -27.41 14.59 -8.51
C CYS A 215 -26.95 13.67 -7.37
N PRO A 216 -27.70 12.61 -7.05
CA PRO A 216 -27.20 11.55 -6.17
C PRO A 216 -26.00 10.86 -6.85
N VAL A 217 -24.88 10.74 -6.13
CA VAL A 217 -23.65 10.13 -6.64
C VAL A 217 -23.40 8.79 -5.97
N LEU A 218 -22.97 7.80 -6.77
CA LEU A 218 -22.60 6.46 -6.31
C LEU A 218 -21.25 6.08 -6.92
N TYR A 219 -20.42 5.41 -6.14
CA TYR A 219 -19.09 4.97 -6.57
C TYR A 219 -19.01 3.44 -6.60
N LEU A 220 -18.35 2.89 -7.61
CA LEU A 220 -18.00 1.46 -7.60
C LEU A 220 -16.95 1.21 -6.51
N SER A 221 -17.23 0.26 -5.64
CA SER A 221 -16.31 -0.22 -4.62
C SER A 221 -15.18 -1.06 -5.24
N PRO A 222 -13.97 -1.06 -4.66
CA PRO A 222 -13.03 -2.16 -4.83
C PRO A 222 -13.70 -3.52 -4.56
N PHE A 223 -13.17 -4.59 -5.14
CA PHE A 223 -13.65 -5.94 -4.88
C PHE A 223 -13.43 -6.35 -3.43
N THR A 224 -14.28 -7.24 -2.91
CA THR A 224 -14.08 -7.98 -1.66
C THR A 224 -13.20 -9.20 -1.87
N ASP A 225 -12.67 -9.79 -0.79
CA ASP A 225 -11.83 -10.98 -0.89
C ASP A 225 -12.58 -12.14 -1.57
N GLU A 226 -13.89 -12.28 -1.30
CA GLU A 226 -14.72 -13.27 -1.99
C GLU A 226 -14.78 -13.00 -3.50
N GLN A 227 -14.96 -11.74 -3.91
CA GLN A 227 -14.99 -11.34 -5.32
C GLN A 227 -13.64 -11.58 -6.02
N VAL A 228 -12.52 -11.31 -5.34
CA VAL A 228 -11.17 -11.60 -5.85
C VAL A 228 -10.97 -13.10 -6.03
N GLN A 229 -11.30 -13.91 -5.03
CA GLN A 229 -11.18 -15.36 -5.13
C GLN A 229 -12.07 -15.93 -6.24
N GLU A 230 -13.30 -15.44 -6.38
CA GLU A 230 -14.19 -15.85 -7.46
C GLU A 230 -13.62 -15.50 -8.83
N PHE A 231 -13.03 -14.31 -8.99
CA PHE A 231 -12.37 -13.89 -10.22
C PHE A 231 -11.23 -14.84 -10.61
N ILE A 232 -10.34 -15.19 -9.66
CA ILE A 232 -9.23 -16.12 -9.90
C ILE A 232 -9.71 -17.53 -10.26
N GLN A 233 -10.73 -18.02 -9.57
CA GLN A 233 -11.30 -19.34 -9.86
C GLN A 233 -11.87 -19.42 -11.28
N ARG A 234 -12.47 -18.32 -11.75
CA ARG A 234 -13.01 -18.19 -13.10
C ARG A 234 -11.92 -18.04 -14.16
N LYS A 235 -10.86 -17.30 -13.85
CA LYS A 235 -9.74 -17.06 -14.76
C LYS A 235 -8.86 -18.30 -14.98
N LEU A 236 -8.67 -19.11 -13.94
CA LEU A 236 -7.86 -20.32 -13.98
C LEU A 236 -8.72 -21.56 -13.64
N PRO A 237 -9.67 -22.03 -14.47
CA PRO A 237 -10.62 -23.09 -14.09
C PRO A 237 -9.98 -24.49 -13.98
N LEU A 238 -10.29 -25.25 -12.92
CA LEU A 238 -9.78 -26.63 -12.67
C LEU A 238 -10.57 -27.77 -13.34
N ARG A 239 -11.44 -27.48 -14.32
CA ARG A 239 -12.36 -28.48 -14.87
C ARG A 239 -11.65 -29.48 -15.81
N TRP A 240 -11.70 -30.77 -15.48
CA TRP A 240 -11.15 -31.88 -16.29
C TRP A 240 -11.54 -31.76 -17.77
N TYR A 241 -12.81 -31.53 -18.08
CA TYR A 241 -13.27 -31.47 -19.48
C TYR A 241 -12.77 -30.25 -20.28
N HIS A 242 -12.03 -29.32 -19.68
CA HIS A 242 -11.39 -28.22 -20.40
C HIS A 242 -9.90 -28.51 -20.72
N TRP A 243 -9.19 -29.30 -19.89
CA TRP A 243 -7.74 -29.50 -20.00
C TRP A 243 -7.35 -30.97 -19.73
N PRO A 244 -6.55 -31.64 -20.61
CA PRO A 244 -6.07 -33.00 -20.38
C PRO A 244 -5.31 -33.16 -19.04
N CYS A 245 -5.37 -34.36 -18.45
CA CYS A 245 -4.94 -34.63 -17.06
C CYS A 245 -3.54 -34.13 -16.69
N PHE A 246 -2.58 -34.12 -17.63
CA PHE A 246 -1.22 -33.64 -17.40
C PHE A 246 -1.16 -32.13 -17.13
N GLN A 247 -2.12 -31.37 -17.64
CA GLN A 247 -2.12 -29.93 -17.49
C GLN A 247 -2.85 -29.42 -16.25
N ILE A 248 -3.66 -30.26 -15.58
CA ILE A 248 -4.32 -29.94 -14.30
C ILE A 248 -3.28 -29.64 -13.20
N GLY A 249 -2.15 -30.35 -13.21
CA GLY A 249 -1.04 -30.10 -12.29
C GLY A 249 -0.43 -28.69 -12.45
N ARG A 250 -0.29 -28.24 -13.71
CA ARG A 250 0.19 -26.89 -14.04
C ARG A 250 -0.77 -25.81 -13.54
N ILE A 251 -2.08 -25.95 -13.80
CA ILE A 251 -3.09 -24.96 -13.35
C ILE A 251 -3.15 -24.89 -11.83
N LYS A 252 -3.03 -26.02 -11.11
CA LYS A 252 -2.94 -26.01 -9.64
C LYS A 252 -1.72 -25.22 -9.16
N LYS A 253 -0.58 -25.37 -9.83
CA LYS A 253 0.65 -24.60 -9.53
C LYS A 253 0.45 -23.11 -9.82
N GLU A 254 -0.15 -22.76 -10.95
CA GLU A 254 -0.45 -21.37 -11.32
C GLU A 254 -1.46 -20.72 -10.36
N ARG A 255 -2.50 -21.44 -9.92
CA ARG A 255 -3.41 -20.95 -8.86
C ARG A 255 -2.68 -20.69 -7.55
N LYS A 256 -1.85 -21.63 -7.10
CA LYS A 256 -1.07 -21.45 -5.87
C LYS A 256 -0.12 -20.25 -5.98
N LYS A 257 0.52 -20.07 -7.13
CA LYS A 257 1.34 -18.88 -7.43
C LYS A 257 0.49 -17.61 -7.40
N ALA A 258 -0.68 -17.60 -8.02
CA ALA A 258 -1.58 -16.46 -8.07
C ALA A 258 -2.08 -16.07 -6.69
N THR A 259 -2.51 -17.05 -5.88
CA THR A 259 -2.94 -16.80 -4.49
C THR A 259 -1.80 -16.23 -3.65
N CYS A 260 -0.60 -16.82 -3.74
CA CYS A 260 0.59 -16.30 -3.07
C CYS A 260 0.87 -14.85 -3.49
N LEU A 261 0.89 -14.57 -4.79
CA LEU A 261 1.12 -13.22 -5.31
C LEU A 261 0.05 -12.22 -4.81
N LEU A 262 -1.22 -12.62 -4.77
CA LEU A 262 -2.32 -11.78 -4.29
C LEU A 262 -2.27 -11.50 -2.79
N GLU A 263 -1.77 -12.43 -1.98
CA GLU A 263 -1.51 -12.21 -0.56
C GLU A 263 -0.49 -11.08 -0.36
N HIS A 264 0.55 -11.05 -1.21
CA HIS A 264 1.57 -10.01 -1.21
C HIS A 264 1.10 -8.66 -1.78
N MET A 265 0.05 -8.66 -2.62
CA MET A 265 -0.55 -7.46 -3.21
C MET A 265 -1.41 -6.63 -2.25
N GLN A 266 -1.80 -7.18 -1.09
CA GLN A 266 -2.73 -6.56 -0.13
C GLN A 266 -3.88 -5.80 -0.82
N ASP A 267 -4.04 -4.49 -0.63
CA ASP A 267 -5.18 -3.71 -1.17
C ASP A 267 -5.24 -3.64 -2.69
N LEU A 268 -4.14 -3.91 -3.39
CA LEU A 268 -4.11 -3.96 -4.84
C LEU A 268 -4.85 -5.17 -5.38
N ARG A 269 -4.89 -6.26 -4.62
CA ARG A 269 -5.59 -7.48 -4.99
C ARG A 269 -7.08 -7.22 -5.17
N MET A 270 -7.60 -6.20 -4.51
CA MET A 270 -9.01 -5.79 -4.54
C MET A 270 -9.35 -4.97 -5.79
N ARG A 271 -8.36 -4.63 -6.64
CA ARG A 271 -8.54 -3.71 -7.75
C ARG A 271 -8.67 -4.47 -9.06
N PRO A 272 -9.86 -4.48 -9.70
CA PRO A 272 -10.11 -5.28 -10.91
C PRO A 272 -9.12 -5.01 -12.05
N MET A 273 -8.68 -3.75 -12.18
CA MET A 273 -7.69 -3.35 -13.19
C MET A 273 -6.36 -4.07 -13.01
N LEU A 274 -5.88 -4.20 -11.77
CA LEU A 274 -4.60 -4.85 -11.47
C LEU A 274 -4.73 -6.36 -11.58
N LEU A 275 -5.85 -6.92 -11.13
CA LEU A 275 -6.19 -8.33 -11.31
C LEU A 275 -6.21 -8.77 -12.79
N GLN A 276 -6.56 -7.87 -13.72
CA GLN A 276 -6.51 -8.18 -15.15
C GLN A 276 -5.09 -8.58 -15.58
N HIS A 277 -4.07 -7.98 -14.98
CA HIS A 277 -2.67 -8.20 -15.32
C HIS A 277 -2.04 -9.44 -14.65
N ILE A 278 -2.79 -10.19 -13.83
CA ILE A 278 -2.22 -11.32 -13.08
C ILE A 278 -1.56 -12.38 -13.96
N ASP A 279 -2.06 -12.64 -15.17
CA ASP A 279 -1.48 -13.66 -16.06
C ASP A 279 -0.06 -13.27 -16.50
N LYS A 280 0.19 -11.97 -16.62
CA LYS A 280 1.49 -11.43 -16.98
C LYS A 280 2.45 -11.50 -15.79
N LEU A 281 1.97 -11.15 -14.59
CA LEU A 281 2.75 -11.28 -13.35
C LEU A 281 3.16 -12.74 -13.12
N LEU A 282 2.27 -13.70 -13.41
CA LEU A 282 2.56 -15.14 -13.34
C LEU A 282 3.56 -15.63 -14.38
N ALA A 283 3.74 -14.89 -15.49
CA ALA A 283 4.66 -15.24 -16.57
C ALA A 283 6.09 -14.73 -16.32
N VAL A 284 6.29 -13.83 -15.35
CA VAL A 284 7.63 -13.40 -14.94
C VAL A 284 8.32 -14.57 -14.23
N ASP A 285 9.45 -15.04 -14.77
CA ASP A 285 10.33 -15.99 -14.09
C ASP A 285 11.06 -15.25 -12.96
N CYS A 286 10.41 -15.17 -11.79
CA CYS A 286 10.94 -14.44 -10.65
C CYS A 286 11.93 -15.30 -9.85
N GLN A 287 13.19 -14.89 -9.82
CA GLN A 287 14.16 -15.26 -8.77
C GLN A 287 13.96 -14.44 -7.48
N GLN A 288 13.09 -13.43 -7.49
CA GLN A 288 12.79 -12.53 -6.37
C GLN A 288 11.51 -12.94 -5.62
N ASP A 289 11.47 -12.63 -4.32
CA ASP A 289 10.27 -12.74 -3.50
C ASP A 289 9.24 -11.66 -3.88
N TRP A 290 7.99 -12.06 -4.07
CA TRP A 290 6.91 -11.13 -4.38
C TRP A 290 6.56 -10.30 -3.15
N ASN A 291 6.45 -8.98 -3.32
CA ASN A 291 5.89 -8.07 -2.33
C ASN A 291 5.20 -6.90 -3.06
N ALA A 292 4.58 -5.98 -2.33
CA ALA A 292 3.88 -4.87 -2.99
C ALA A 292 4.80 -4.02 -3.88
N TYR A 293 6.07 -3.83 -3.50
CA TYR A 293 7.06 -3.11 -4.31
C TYR A 293 7.34 -3.82 -5.64
N THR A 294 7.73 -5.10 -5.60
CA THR A 294 8.05 -5.86 -6.82
C THR A 294 6.84 -6.07 -7.72
N VAL A 295 5.63 -6.13 -7.16
CA VAL A 295 4.39 -6.11 -7.96
C VAL A 295 4.21 -4.77 -8.68
N TYR A 296 4.40 -3.64 -8.01
CA TYR A 296 4.26 -2.34 -8.63
C TYR A 296 5.31 -2.09 -9.72
N GLU A 297 6.53 -2.54 -9.48
CA GLU A 297 7.61 -2.52 -10.47
C GLU A 297 7.18 -3.22 -11.75
N ALA A 298 6.76 -4.49 -11.66
CA ALA A 298 6.30 -5.26 -12.80
C ALA A 298 5.05 -4.66 -13.49
N LEU A 299 4.13 -4.05 -12.73
CA LEU A 299 2.94 -3.41 -13.28
C LEU A 299 3.27 -2.15 -14.07
N ILE A 300 4.19 -1.31 -13.58
CA ILE A 300 4.57 -0.08 -14.26
C ILE A 300 5.26 -0.37 -15.57
N GLU A 301 6.16 -1.36 -15.63
CA GLU A 301 6.76 -1.78 -16.90
C GLU A 301 5.70 -2.09 -17.96
N GLN A 302 4.70 -2.89 -17.58
CA GLN A 302 3.60 -3.28 -18.47
C GLN A 302 2.72 -2.11 -18.90
N TRP A 303 2.62 -1.09 -18.04
CA TRP A 303 1.86 0.11 -18.34
C TRP A 303 2.61 1.03 -19.29
N LEU A 304 3.91 1.27 -19.07
CA LEU A 304 4.74 2.07 -19.99
C LEU A 304 4.70 1.48 -21.41
N ASP A 305 4.85 0.16 -21.54
CA ASP A 305 4.75 -0.54 -22.84
C ASP A 305 3.39 -0.33 -23.53
N ARG A 306 2.32 -0.17 -22.75
CA ARG A 306 0.98 0.13 -23.27
C ARG A 306 0.88 1.59 -23.72
N GLU A 307 1.39 2.53 -22.93
CA GLU A 307 1.34 3.96 -23.24
C GLU A 307 2.14 4.29 -24.51
N VAL A 308 3.34 3.73 -24.65
CA VAL A 308 4.16 3.91 -25.87
C VAL A 308 3.41 3.41 -27.12
N ARG A 309 2.73 2.24 -27.03
CA ARG A 309 1.91 1.70 -28.12
C ARG A 309 0.71 2.58 -28.46
N LYS A 310 -0.01 3.08 -27.46
CA LYS A 310 -1.13 4.00 -27.70
C LYS A 310 -0.68 5.26 -28.42
N PHE A 311 0.48 5.79 -28.04
CA PHE A 311 1.02 7.00 -28.65
C PHE A 311 1.39 6.78 -30.12
N LEU A 312 1.98 5.63 -30.44
CA LEU A 312 2.23 5.18 -31.82
C LEU A 312 0.94 5.13 -32.65
N ASP A 313 -0.12 4.55 -32.10
CA ASP A 313 -1.41 4.40 -32.79
C ASP A 313 -2.09 5.75 -33.07
N GLN A 314 -1.94 6.74 -32.16
CA GLN A 314 -2.60 8.05 -32.27
C GLN A 314 -1.88 9.04 -33.19
N HIS A 315 -0.54 9.02 -33.23
CA HIS A 315 0.27 10.07 -33.89
C HIS A 315 1.05 9.59 -35.11
N GLY A 316 1.05 8.28 -35.40
CA GLY A 316 1.75 7.67 -36.52
C GLY A 316 3.29 7.68 -36.38
N ALA A 317 3.98 6.99 -37.29
CA ALA A 317 5.43 6.73 -37.22
C ALA A 317 6.35 7.96 -37.44
N GLY A 318 5.78 9.16 -37.63
CA GLY A 318 6.53 10.39 -37.96
C GLY A 318 6.76 11.38 -36.81
N CYS A 319 6.21 11.13 -35.61
CA CYS A 319 6.40 11.99 -34.43
C CYS A 319 7.59 11.53 -33.57
N SER A 320 8.21 12.44 -32.79
CA SER A 320 9.16 12.04 -31.75
C SER A 320 8.41 11.36 -30.62
N ILE A 321 8.42 10.03 -30.61
CA ILE A 321 7.74 9.23 -29.61
C ILE A 321 8.68 9.11 -28.40
N PRO A 322 8.22 9.42 -27.18
CA PRO A 322 9.05 9.23 -26.00
C PRO A 322 9.38 7.75 -25.85
N SER A 323 10.65 7.45 -25.57
CA SER A 323 11.05 6.10 -25.18
C SER A 323 10.37 5.71 -23.86
N ARG A 324 10.38 4.41 -23.54
CA ARG A 324 9.92 3.91 -22.24
C ARG A 324 10.58 4.66 -21.09
N ASP A 325 11.89 4.89 -21.19
CA ASP A 325 12.67 5.57 -20.16
C ASP A 325 12.31 7.06 -20.06
N ALA A 326 12.08 7.72 -21.20
CA ALA A 326 11.66 9.12 -21.22
C ALA A 326 10.25 9.31 -20.59
N LEU A 327 9.33 8.38 -20.86
CA LEU A 327 8.00 8.37 -20.24
C LEU A 327 8.09 8.14 -18.73
N PHE A 328 8.92 7.19 -18.30
CA PHE A 328 9.11 6.90 -16.88
C PHE A 328 9.74 8.09 -16.14
N HIS A 329 10.80 8.68 -16.71
CA HIS A 329 11.45 9.89 -16.18
C HIS A 329 10.46 11.05 -16.03
N ALA A 330 9.64 11.30 -17.05
CA ALA A 330 8.59 12.32 -16.98
C ALA A 330 7.59 12.07 -15.84
N CYS A 331 7.20 10.80 -15.63
CA CYS A 331 6.31 10.44 -14.53
C CYS A 331 6.99 10.63 -13.17
N LEU A 332 8.28 10.31 -13.05
CA LEU A 332 9.03 10.51 -11.81
C LEU A 332 9.11 11.99 -11.44
N LEU A 333 9.45 12.87 -12.38
CA LEU A 333 9.49 14.32 -12.19
C LEU A 333 8.14 14.88 -11.73
N VAL A 334 7.05 14.47 -12.40
CA VAL A 334 5.70 14.89 -12.01
C VAL A 334 5.32 14.40 -10.62
N ALA A 335 5.71 13.18 -10.25
CA ALA A 335 5.45 12.64 -8.90
C ALA A 335 6.21 13.41 -7.82
N GLU A 336 7.46 13.79 -8.11
CA GLU A 336 8.31 14.59 -7.22
C GLU A 336 7.72 15.98 -6.97
N GLU A 337 7.29 16.67 -8.04
CA GLU A 337 6.67 17.99 -7.94
C GLU A 337 5.38 17.95 -7.11
N MET A 338 4.50 16.97 -7.37
CA MET A 338 3.28 16.79 -6.60
C MET A 338 3.57 16.58 -5.10
N GLN A 339 4.62 15.83 -4.77
CA GLN A 339 5.01 15.62 -3.38
C GLN A 339 5.53 16.91 -2.74
N ARG A 340 6.37 17.67 -3.46
CA ARG A 340 6.93 18.93 -2.98
C ARG A 340 5.85 19.96 -2.65
N GLN A 341 4.82 20.04 -3.50
CA GLN A 341 3.68 20.92 -3.28
C GLN A 341 2.68 20.37 -2.24
N GLY A 342 2.80 19.10 -1.85
CA GLY A 342 1.82 18.42 -1.00
C GLY A 342 0.46 18.21 -1.69
N THR A 343 0.43 18.23 -3.02
CA THR A 343 -0.76 18.09 -3.85
C THR A 343 -0.84 16.69 -4.48
N ARG A 344 -2.01 16.36 -5.04
CA ARG A 344 -2.21 15.13 -5.85
C ARG A 344 -2.41 15.44 -7.32
N VAL A 345 -2.22 16.70 -7.69
CA VAL A 345 -2.48 17.26 -9.00
C VAL A 345 -1.37 18.24 -9.32
N ILE A 346 -0.99 18.33 -10.59
CA ILE A 346 -0.12 19.40 -11.10
C ILE A 346 -0.94 20.21 -12.10
N ASP A 347 -1.12 21.49 -11.82
CA ASP A 347 -1.84 22.41 -12.70
C ASP A 347 -1.01 22.76 -13.95
N GLU A 348 -1.61 23.53 -14.87
CA GLU A 348 -0.92 23.92 -16.10
C GLU A 348 0.31 24.78 -15.80
N ASP A 349 0.26 25.68 -14.81
CA ASP A 349 1.36 26.59 -14.50
C ASP A 349 2.58 25.85 -13.94
N ALA A 350 2.36 24.92 -13.01
CA ALA A 350 3.42 24.07 -12.46
C ALA A 350 3.99 23.11 -13.51
N LEU A 351 3.16 22.57 -14.41
CA LEU A 351 3.65 21.77 -15.52
C LEU A 351 4.55 22.59 -16.46
N GLN A 352 4.15 23.82 -16.79
CA GLN A 352 4.95 24.71 -17.62
C GLN A 352 6.32 24.98 -17.00
N GLN A 353 6.37 25.16 -15.68
CA GLN A 353 7.63 25.31 -14.96
C GLN A 353 8.51 24.06 -15.09
N LEU A 354 7.96 22.86 -14.89
CA LEU A 354 8.73 21.62 -15.06
C LEU A 354 9.27 21.45 -16.49
N ILE A 355 8.48 21.83 -17.52
CA ILE A 355 8.91 21.77 -18.92
C ILE A 355 10.03 22.79 -19.21
N GLN A 356 10.03 23.94 -18.53
CA GLN A 356 11.13 24.91 -18.63
C GLN A 356 12.42 24.38 -17.99
N GLU A 357 12.29 23.61 -16.90
CA GLU A 357 13.42 22.98 -16.20
C GLU A 357 13.97 21.76 -16.96
N ASP A 358 13.10 20.94 -17.58
CA ASP A 358 13.47 19.82 -18.44
C ASP A 358 12.68 19.83 -19.76
N ALA A 359 13.30 20.36 -20.81
CA ALA A 359 12.68 20.43 -22.14
C ALA A 359 12.33 19.04 -22.74
N ASN A 360 12.92 17.95 -22.23
CA ASN A 360 12.67 16.60 -22.73
C ASN A 360 11.27 16.10 -22.38
N ILE A 361 10.59 16.71 -21.40
CA ILE A 361 9.21 16.37 -21.04
C ILE A 361 8.17 17.27 -21.72
N GLY A 362 8.58 18.19 -22.60
CA GLY A 362 7.68 19.12 -23.29
C GLY A 362 6.60 18.46 -24.16
N TRP A 363 6.76 17.19 -24.52
CA TRP A 363 5.72 16.42 -25.21
C TRP A 363 4.48 16.16 -24.31
N LEU A 364 4.58 16.29 -22.98
CA LEU A 364 3.45 16.20 -22.05
C LEU A 364 2.36 17.25 -22.33
N GLU A 365 2.71 18.41 -22.89
CA GLU A 365 1.71 19.41 -23.32
C GLU A 365 0.76 18.87 -24.38
N LYS A 366 1.33 18.14 -25.34
CA LYS A 366 0.61 17.55 -26.48
C LYS A 366 0.00 16.20 -26.13
N PHE A 367 0.25 15.71 -24.92
CA PHE A 367 -0.22 14.43 -24.43
C PHE A 367 -1.70 14.55 -24.02
N GLU A 368 -2.61 14.37 -24.98
CA GLU A 368 -4.05 14.34 -24.76
C GLU A 368 -4.48 12.95 -24.23
N LEU A 369 -4.76 12.90 -22.93
CA LEU A 369 -5.05 11.66 -22.21
C LEU A 369 -6.53 11.33 -22.18
N GLY A 370 -6.97 10.58 -23.19
CA GLY A 370 -8.21 9.81 -23.12
C GLY A 370 -8.10 8.61 -22.16
N GLY A 371 -9.21 7.89 -21.97
CA GLY A 371 -9.31 6.80 -21.02
C GLY A 371 -8.18 5.74 -21.05
N ARG A 372 -7.66 5.42 -19.86
CA ARG A 372 -6.75 4.30 -19.50
C ARG A 372 -5.25 4.64 -19.61
N SER A 373 -4.79 5.72 -18.98
CA SER A 373 -3.36 6.01 -18.85
C SER A 373 -2.88 6.07 -17.40
N LEU A 374 -1.56 5.95 -17.21
CA LEU A 374 -0.87 6.04 -15.91
C LEU A 374 -1.08 7.42 -15.28
N LEU A 375 -0.84 8.45 -16.07
CA LEU A 375 -1.06 9.85 -15.77
C LEU A 375 -2.31 10.29 -16.57
N ASN A 376 -3.24 11.01 -15.96
CA ASN A 376 -4.49 11.46 -16.61
C ASN A 376 -4.67 12.96 -16.37
N ARG A 377 -5.40 13.66 -17.25
CA ARG A 377 -5.83 15.04 -16.99
C ARG A 377 -7.27 15.06 -16.47
N ASN A 378 -7.54 15.92 -15.48
CA ASN A 378 -8.89 16.17 -14.99
C ASN A 378 -9.62 17.22 -15.86
N SER A 379 -10.82 17.63 -15.44
CA SER A 379 -11.62 18.67 -16.10
C SER A 379 -10.91 20.01 -16.21
N ASP A 380 -10.08 20.33 -15.22
CA ASP A 380 -9.35 21.59 -15.08
C ASP A 380 -7.95 21.52 -15.72
N ARG A 381 -7.70 20.48 -16.52
CA ARG A 381 -6.43 20.18 -17.22
C ARG A 381 -5.24 19.88 -16.31
N ALA A 382 -5.45 19.79 -15.00
CA ALA A 382 -4.42 19.36 -14.08
C ALA A 382 -4.15 17.85 -14.27
N PHE A 383 -2.86 17.49 -14.29
CA PHE A 383 -2.46 16.09 -14.34
C PHE A 383 -2.59 15.43 -12.97
N ARG A 384 -2.99 14.16 -12.95
CA ARG A 384 -3.10 13.30 -11.76
C ARG A 384 -2.76 11.86 -12.13
N PHE A 385 -2.05 11.15 -11.25
CA PHE A 385 -1.88 9.72 -11.40
C PHE A 385 -3.21 8.97 -11.27
N SER A 386 -3.39 7.92 -12.06
CA SER A 386 -4.56 7.04 -11.98
C SER A 386 -4.79 6.47 -10.58
N HIS A 387 -3.75 6.41 -9.75
CA HIS A 387 -3.85 6.12 -8.33
C HIS A 387 -2.69 6.74 -7.54
N TYR A 388 -2.97 7.23 -6.32
CA TYR A 388 -1.97 7.84 -5.44
C TYR A 388 -0.78 6.91 -5.13
N THR A 389 -1.02 5.64 -4.82
CA THR A 389 0.05 4.65 -4.61
C THR A 389 1.02 4.50 -5.79
N ILE A 390 0.63 4.83 -7.02
CA ILE A 390 1.55 4.84 -8.17
C ILE A 390 2.57 5.97 -8.02
N GLN A 391 2.10 7.16 -7.61
CA GLN A 391 2.97 8.29 -7.29
C GLN A 391 3.97 7.90 -6.20
N GLU A 392 3.48 7.36 -5.08
CA GLU A 392 4.33 6.93 -3.95
C GLU A 392 5.32 5.83 -4.34
N PHE A 393 4.91 4.90 -5.21
CA PHE A 393 5.83 3.90 -5.74
C PHE A 393 6.92 4.52 -6.63
N LEU A 394 6.56 5.44 -7.54
CA LEU A 394 7.55 6.09 -8.42
C LEU A 394 8.61 6.82 -7.57
N LEU A 395 8.17 7.52 -6.53
CA LEU A 395 9.05 8.17 -5.56
C LEU A 395 9.95 7.15 -4.85
N ALA A 396 9.38 6.06 -4.34
CA ALA A 396 10.15 4.99 -3.69
C ALA A 396 11.17 4.37 -4.64
N TRP A 397 10.78 4.10 -5.89
CA TRP A 397 11.67 3.58 -6.92
C TRP A 397 12.80 4.58 -7.23
N GLY A 398 12.48 5.87 -7.32
CA GLY A 398 13.44 6.94 -7.54
C GLY A 398 14.47 7.03 -6.42
N VAL A 399 14.04 6.86 -5.17
CA VAL A 399 14.93 6.74 -3.99
C VAL A 399 15.81 5.50 -4.13
N VAL A 400 15.21 4.32 -4.35
CA VAL A 400 15.91 3.02 -4.43
C VAL A 400 17.00 2.99 -5.50
N ASN A 401 16.74 3.63 -6.65
CA ASN A 401 17.62 3.62 -7.81
C ASN A 401 18.47 4.89 -7.94
N GLU A 402 18.43 5.79 -6.95
CA GLU A 402 19.15 7.06 -6.94
C GLU A 402 18.86 7.92 -8.20
N GLN A 403 17.60 7.94 -8.64
CA GLN A 403 17.13 8.64 -9.84
C GLN A 403 16.29 9.90 -9.54
N LEU A 404 16.11 10.27 -8.27
CA LEU A 404 15.45 11.54 -7.92
C LEU A 404 16.28 12.73 -8.40
N VAL A 405 15.60 13.77 -8.87
CA VAL A 405 16.24 14.98 -9.41
C VAL A 405 16.30 16.10 -8.37
N GLY A 406 15.31 16.18 -7.49
CA GLY A 406 15.26 17.15 -6.40
C GLY A 406 16.34 16.98 -5.35
N GLN A 407 16.78 18.12 -4.81
CA GLN A 407 17.73 18.17 -3.69
C GLN A 407 17.04 18.19 -2.32
N GLU A 408 15.73 18.48 -2.29
CA GLU A 408 14.97 18.52 -1.04
C GLU A 408 14.54 17.11 -0.60
N PRO A 409 14.58 16.80 0.70
CA PRO A 409 14.12 15.51 1.20
C PRO A 409 12.61 15.33 0.95
N LEU A 410 12.23 14.14 0.52
CA LEU A 410 10.86 13.74 0.28
C LEU A 410 10.10 13.60 1.61
N ARG A 411 8.89 14.18 1.73
CA ARG A 411 8.03 13.99 2.91
C ARG A 411 7.70 12.50 3.11
N ALA A 412 8.01 11.96 4.27
CA ALA A 412 7.64 10.59 4.60
C ALA A 412 6.11 10.41 4.69
N THR A 413 5.58 9.49 3.89
CA THR A 413 4.21 8.99 4.00
C THR A 413 4.26 7.50 4.35
N ASP A 414 3.20 6.98 4.95
CA ASP A 414 3.16 5.56 5.32
C ASP A 414 3.39 4.66 4.11
N GLN A 415 2.81 5.02 2.96
CA GLN A 415 2.92 4.22 1.74
C GLN A 415 4.33 4.29 1.13
N LEU A 416 4.99 5.44 1.13
CA LEU A 416 6.38 5.60 0.67
C LEU A 416 7.34 4.83 1.56
N VAL A 417 7.27 5.05 2.89
CA VAL A 417 8.10 4.33 3.87
C VAL A 417 7.93 2.83 3.70
N ARG A 418 6.69 2.38 3.54
CA ARG A 418 6.38 0.99 3.30
C ARG A 418 7.02 0.43 2.03
N PHE A 419 6.99 1.16 0.92
CA PHE A 419 7.66 0.71 -0.30
C PHE A 419 9.17 0.61 -0.13
N LEU A 420 9.79 1.57 0.55
CA LEU A 420 11.23 1.55 0.82
C LEU A 420 11.62 0.35 1.70
N VAL A 421 10.83 0.04 2.72
CA VAL A 421 11.01 -1.16 3.56
C VAL A 421 10.90 -2.43 2.73
N LEU A 422 9.87 -2.54 1.88
CA LEU A 422 9.67 -3.70 1.01
C LEU A 422 10.74 -3.85 -0.09
N ALA A 423 11.39 -2.75 -0.48
CA ALA A 423 12.52 -2.76 -1.39
C ALA A 423 13.86 -3.13 -0.71
N ASN A 424 13.84 -3.41 0.61
CA ASN A 424 15.04 -3.49 1.45
C ASN A 424 15.95 -2.25 1.32
N TYR A 425 15.38 -1.11 0.94
CA TYR A 425 16.08 0.15 0.74
C TYR A 425 15.81 1.06 1.93
N PHE A 426 16.20 0.58 3.10
CA PHE A 426 16.19 1.38 4.32
C PHE A 426 17.59 1.89 4.66
N ARG A 427 18.37 2.24 3.62
CA ARG A 427 19.61 3.00 3.76
C ARG A 427 19.26 4.44 4.12
N LEU A 428 18.90 4.67 5.38
CA LEU A 428 18.58 6.01 5.88
C LEU A 428 19.86 6.79 6.24
N THR A 429 20.79 6.84 5.30
CA THR A 429 21.83 7.88 5.29
C THR A 429 21.27 9.18 4.73
N GLY A 430 20.22 9.69 5.39
CA GLY A 430 20.07 11.10 5.77
C GLY A 430 20.02 12.21 4.71
N ARG A 431 19.60 12.00 3.45
CA ARG A 431 19.36 13.16 2.55
C ARG A 431 18.06 13.18 1.75
N GLN A 432 17.39 12.04 1.56
CA GLN A 432 16.26 11.96 0.61
C GLN A 432 14.89 11.80 1.25
N LEU A 433 14.76 11.55 2.57
CA LEU A 433 13.47 11.42 3.23
C LEU A 433 13.41 12.30 4.48
N ASP A 434 12.40 13.16 4.58
CA ASP A 434 12.06 13.90 5.78
C ASP A 434 11.12 13.08 6.66
N LEU A 435 11.65 12.60 7.78
CA LEU A 435 10.91 11.86 8.81
C LEU A 435 10.40 12.78 9.93
N ALA A 436 10.65 14.10 9.86
CA ALA A 436 10.18 15.03 10.87
C ALA A 436 8.64 15.03 10.92
N GLY A 437 8.08 14.68 12.08
CA GLY A 437 6.63 14.62 12.28
C GLY A 437 5.95 13.38 11.68
N PHE A 438 6.70 12.39 11.19
CA PHE A 438 6.13 11.12 10.75
C PHE A 438 5.51 10.35 11.93
N ASN A 439 4.27 9.87 11.77
CA ASN A 439 3.55 9.14 12.81
C ASN A 439 4.00 7.67 12.87
N TRP A 440 5.15 7.43 13.49
CA TRP A 440 5.68 6.08 13.70
C TRP A 440 4.69 5.16 14.41
N SER A 441 3.99 5.64 15.45
CA SER A 441 3.00 4.84 16.18
C SER A 441 1.88 4.32 15.27
N GLY A 442 1.29 5.17 14.43
CA GLY A 442 0.24 4.76 13.50
C GLY A 442 0.75 3.82 12.40
N TYR A 443 1.97 4.06 11.91
CA TYR A 443 2.62 3.17 10.97
C TYR A 443 2.87 1.78 11.58
N ILE A 444 3.43 1.71 12.79
CA ILE A 444 3.74 0.45 13.49
C ILE A 444 2.46 -0.33 13.79
N GLU A 445 1.38 0.35 14.19
CA GLU A 445 0.08 -0.28 14.41
C GLU A 445 -0.46 -0.92 13.12
N SER A 446 -0.26 -0.25 11.98
CA SER A 446 -0.79 -0.68 10.68
C SER A 446 0.08 -1.72 9.97
N TYR A 447 1.40 -1.61 10.09
CA TYR A 447 2.38 -2.34 9.27
C TYR A 447 3.44 -3.09 10.08
N GLY A 448 3.48 -2.92 11.40
CA GLY A 448 4.55 -3.40 12.27
C GLY A 448 5.78 -2.48 12.24
N GLN A 449 6.70 -2.69 13.20
CA GLN A 449 7.97 -1.98 13.19
C GLN A 449 8.76 -2.36 11.93
N PRO A 450 9.15 -1.38 11.10
CA PRO A 450 10.02 -1.68 9.97
C PRO A 450 11.41 -2.05 10.46
N PHE A 451 11.95 -3.11 9.86
CA PHE A 451 13.32 -3.54 10.05
C PHE A 451 13.96 -3.76 8.68
N PHE A 452 15.28 -3.67 8.64
CA PHE A 452 16.06 -3.93 7.43
C PHE A 452 17.22 -4.86 7.74
N ARG A 453 17.82 -5.41 6.68
CA ARG A 453 19.05 -6.19 6.78
C ARG A 453 20.02 -5.75 5.69
N ASP A 454 21.24 -5.45 6.08
CA ASP A 454 22.31 -5.21 5.12
C ASP A 454 22.79 -6.52 4.50
N HIS A 455 23.18 -6.48 3.23
CA HIS A 455 23.81 -7.61 2.57
C HIS A 455 25.30 -7.66 2.95
N LEU A 456 25.80 -8.86 3.24
CA LEU A 456 27.24 -9.07 3.40
C LEU A 456 27.89 -9.18 2.01
N SER A 457 29.19 -8.90 1.92
CA SER A 457 29.95 -8.86 0.65
C SER A 457 29.91 -10.17 -0.15
N ASN A 458 29.61 -11.27 0.52
CA ASN A 458 29.34 -12.57 -0.06
C ASN A 458 27.82 -12.68 -0.29
N ASP A 459 27.34 -12.42 -1.52
CA ASP A 459 25.95 -12.25 -2.02
C ASP A 459 24.84 -13.26 -1.59
N HIS A 460 25.08 -14.11 -0.59
CA HIS A 460 24.20 -15.18 -0.13
C HIS A 460 23.82 -15.09 1.35
N THR A 461 24.29 -14.06 2.09
CA THR A 461 23.99 -13.89 3.52
C THR A 461 23.68 -12.43 3.87
N THR A 462 22.86 -12.23 4.90
CA THR A 462 22.46 -10.91 5.41
C THR A 462 23.03 -10.70 6.81
N GLY A 463 23.31 -9.44 7.15
CA GLY A 463 23.58 -9.02 8.52
C GLY A 463 22.35 -9.14 9.44
N PRO A 464 22.49 -8.71 10.70
CA PRO A 464 21.40 -8.76 11.67
C PRO A 464 20.21 -7.90 11.26
N GLU A 465 19.03 -8.19 11.81
CA GLU A 465 17.86 -7.32 11.66
C GLU A 465 18.08 -6.03 12.45
N MET A 466 17.98 -4.90 11.75
CA MET A 466 18.19 -3.58 12.34
C MET A 466 16.88 -2.79 12.33
N VAL A 467 16.61 -2.07 13.42
CA VAL A 467 15.47 -1.17 13.59
C VAL A 467 15.98 0.26 13.65
N LEU A 468 15.47 1.14 12.78
CA LEU A 468 15.77 2.56 12.86
C LEU A 468 14.90 3.25 13.90
N LEU A 469 15.52 4.07 14.73
CA LEU A 469 14.90 4.91 15.73
C LEU A 469 15.16 6.37 15.38
N SER A 470 14.12 7.20 15.35
CA SER A 470 14.16 8.60 14.89
C SER A 470 15.01 9.56 15.75
N GLY A 471 15.69 9.05 16.79
CA GLY A 471 16.25 9.90 17.83
C GLY A 471 15.18 10.74 18.53
N GLY A 472 15.60 11.57 19.48
CA GLY A 472 14.69 12.40 20.27
C GLY A 472 15.22 12.69 21.66
N ARG A 473 14.40 13.41 22.44
CA ARG A 473 14.67 13.70 23.84
C ARG A 473 13.99 12.69 24.75
N PHE A 474 14.68 12.24 25.78
CA PHE A 474 14.10 11.40 26.82
C PHE A 474 14.78 11.63 28.19
N GLN A 475 14.09 11.19 29.24
CA GLN A 475 14.60 11.16 30.61
C GLN A 475 15.35 9.84 30.82
N MET A 476 16.66 9.92 31.07
CA MET A 476 17.54 8.77 31.32
C MET A 476 17.78 8.60 32.83
N GLY A 477 17.73 7.36 33.31
CA GLY A 477 17.89 6.99 34.72
C GLY A 477 16.60 6.57 35.43
N ASP A 478 16.67 6.40 36.74
CA ASP A 478 15.57 5.87 37.57
C ASP A 478 14.48 6.92 37.85
N ILE A 479 13.51 7.01 36.93
CA ILE A 479 12.33 7.91 37.02
C ILE A 479 11.44 7.55 38.20
N GLN A 480 11.36 6.27 38.56
CA GLN A 480 10.51 5.77 39.63
C GLN A 480 11.05 6.14 41.02
N GLY A 481 12.34 6.50 41.12
CA GLY A 481 12.98 6.79 42.40
C GLY A 481 13.06 5.56 43.31
N THR A 482 13.09 4.36 42.73
CA THR A 482 13.22 3.10 43.47
C THR A 482 14.54 2.37 43.23
N GLY A 483 15.24 2.63 42.12
CA GLY A 483 16.51 2.01 41.74
C GLY A 483 17.73 2.38 42.60
N SER A 484 18.90 1.95 42.12
CA SER A 484 20.21 2.10 42.75
C SER A 484 20.72 3.55 42.69
N GLU A 485 21.75 3.88 43.48
CA GLU A 485 22.29 5.25 43.55
C GLU A 485 22.91 5.72 42.23
N ASP A 486 23.53 4.81 41.47
CA ASP A 486 24.17 5.05 40.16
C ASP A 486 23.19 5.13 38.98
N GLU A 487 21.91 4.87 39.24
CA GLU A 487 20.81 5.10 38.29
C GLU A 487 20.24 6.53 38.42
N ARG A 488 20.77 7.33 39.37
CA ARG A 488 20.31 8.68 39.70
C ARG A 488 21.46 9.69 39.63
N PRO A 489 21.15 10.99 39.49
CA PRO A 489 19.85 11.57 39.20
C PRO A 489 19.38 11.33 37.76
N VAL A 490 18.07 11.41 37.55
CA VAL A 490 17.47 11.45 36.20
C VAL A 490 17.96 12.69 35.47
N HIS A 491 18.30 12.56 34.19
CA HIS A 491 18.79 13.66 33.35
C HIS A 491 18.27 13.57 31.92
N GLU A 492 18.29 14.69 31.21
CA GLU A 492 17.79 14.76 29.83
C GLU A 492 18.89 14.40 28.83
N VAL A 493 18.57 13.50 27.90
CA VAL A 493 19.43 13.16 26.76
C VAL A 493 18.68 13.43 25.46
N ASN A 494 19.39 13.99 24.47
CA ASN A 494 18.91 14.18 23.11
C ASN A 494 19.76 13.35 22.14
N LEU A 495 19.17 12.35 21.51
CA LEU A 495 19.83 11.47 20.54
C LEU A 495 19.47 11.87 19.11
N ASP A 496 20.44 11.78 18.20
CA ASP A 496 20.19 11.81 16.76
C ASP A 496 19.59 10.46 16.29
N THR A 497 19.09 10.37 15.06
CA THR A 497 18.58 9.12 14.48
C THR A 497 19.68 8.07 14.39
N PHE A 498 19.38 6.83 14.79
CA PHE A 498 20.29 5.68 14.71
C PHE A 498 19.52 4.39 14.44
N ALA A 499 20.23 3.32 14.09
CA ALA A 499 19.67 1.98 14.01
C ALA A 499 20.29 1.08 15.08
N ILE A 500 19.50 0.18 15.66
CA ILE A 500 19.93 -0.80 16.66
C ILE A 500 19.42 -2.19 16.30
N GLY A 501 20.14 -3.23 16.72
CA GLY A 501 19.74 -4.62 16.49
C GLY A 501 18.35 -4.88 17.07
N ARG A 502 17.48 -5.53 16.29
CA ARG A 502 16.13 -5.92 16.73
C ARG A 502 16.16 -6.94 17.88
N TYR A 503 17.22 -7.74 17.87
CA TYR A 503 17.51 -8.80 18.83
C TYR A 503 18.98 -8.65 19.26
N PRO A 504 19.36 -9.23 20.41
CA PRO A 504 20.75 -9.51 20.72
C PRO A 504 21.39 -10.37 19.61
N VAL A 505 22.69 -10.17 19.35
CA VAL A 505 23.41 -10.92 18.32
C VAL A 505 23.32 -12.41 18.63
N THR A 506 22.89 -13.21 17.67
CA THR A 506 22.68 -14.64 17.83
C THR A 506 23.95 -15.44 17.56
N PHE A 507 24.00 -16.68 18.05
CA PHE A 507 25.07 -17.60 17.71
C PHE A 507 25.22 -17.85 16.21
N VAL A 508 24.12 -17.86 15.43
CA VAL A 508 24.22 -18.06 13.97
C VAL A 508 24.90 -16.87 13.27
N GLU A 509 24.61 -15.65 13.72
CA GLU A 509 25.25 -14.43 13.19
C GLU A 509 26.71 -14.33 13.62
N TYR A 510 27.01 -14.64 14.89
CA TYR A 510 28.38 -14.61 15.40
C TYR A 510 29.24 -15.76 14.85
N ASP A 511 28.65 -16.92 14.57
CA ASP A 511 29.35 -18.04 13.94
C ASP A 511 29.83 -17.70 12.54
N ALA A 512 29.05 -16.93 11.77
CA ALA A 512 29.46 -16.45 10.46
C ALA A 512 30.70 -15.56 10.56
N PHE A 513 30.77 -14.70 11.58
CA PHE A 513 31.97 -13.91 11.89
C PHE A 513 33.17 -14.79 12.24
N CYS A 514 32.99 -15.79 13.12
CA CYS A 514 34.05 -16.73 13.48
C CYS A 514 34.58 -17.48 12.25
N GLU A 515 33.67 -17.94 11.38
CA GLU A 515 34.02 -18.67 10.14
C GLU A 515 34.77 -17.77 9.15
N ALA A 516 34.32 -16.53 8.96
CA ALA A 516 34.96 -15.57 8.05
C ALA A 516 36.35 -15.12 8.54
N THR A 517 36.55 -15.04 9.85
CA THR A 517 37.81 -14.52 10.45
C THR A 517 38.76 -15.59 10.96
N GLY A 518 38.32 -16.85 11.01
CA GLY A 518 39.08 -17.96 11.61
C GLY A 518 39.15 -17.90 13.14
N ARG A 519 38.27 -17.12 13.79
CA ARG A 519 38.21 -17.00 15.25
C ARG A 519 37.56 -18.24 15.87
N GLU A 520 38.00 -18.61 17.07
CA GLU A 520 37.37 -19.70 17.82
C GLU A 520 35.93 -19.31 18.20
N LYS A 521 35.00 -20.27 18.03
CA LYS A 521 33.60 -20.09 18.41
C LYS A 521 33.46 -20.11 19.94
N PRO A 522 32.75 -19.13 20.54
CA PRO A 522 32.57 -19.10 21.99
C PRO A 522 31.71 -20.28 22.46
N ASN A 523 31.96 -20.74 23.69
CA ASN A 523 31.25 -21.85 24.31
C ASN A 523 29.75 -21.52 24.50
N ASP A 524 28.85 -22.44 24.15
CA ASP A 524 27.39 -22.29 24.25
C ASP A 524 26.80 -22.89 25.55
N GLN A 525 27.66 -23.27 26.50
CA GLN A 525 27.33 -23.94 27.76
C GLN A 525 26.60 -25.29 27.58
N GLY A 526 26.63 -25.86 26.37
CA GLY A 526 25.82 -27.04 26.01
C GLY A 526 24.32 -26.76 25.95
N TRP A 527 23.89 -25.48 25.91
CA TRP A 527 22.48 -25.08 25.82
C TRP A 527 21.96 -25.05 24.38
N GLY A 528 22.86 -25.17 23.41
CA GLY A 528 22.58 -25.08 21.98
C GLY A 528 22.89 -23.69 21.43
N ARG A 529 23.25 -23.66 20.14
CA ARG A 529 23.53 -22.46 19.34
C ARG A 529 22.27 -21.98 18.58
N GLY A 530 22.43 -21.51 17.35
CA GLY A 530 21.34 -21.08 16.48
C GLY A 530 20.87 -19.67 16.83
N TYR A 531 19.56 -19.48 17.01
CA TYR A 531 18.94 -18.19 17.32
C TYR A 531 19.00 -17.79 18.80
N ARG A 532 19.78 -18.49 19.63
CA ARG A 532 20.10 -18.06 20.99
C ARG A 532 21.10 -16.90 20.94
N PRO A 533 21.04 -15.95 21.89
CA PRO A 533 22.04 -14.89 21.97
C PRO A 533 23.43 -15.51 22.15
N VAL A 534 24.42 -14.97 21.46
CA VAL A 534 25.82 -15.33 21.70
C VAL A 534 26.17 -14.95 23.15
N ILE A 535 26.88 -15.84 23.84
CA ILE A 535 27.32 -15.64 25.22
C ILE A 535 28.79 -15.99 25.36
N ASN A 536 29.40 -15.64 26.50
CA ASN A 536 30.83 -15.82 26.76
C ASN A 536 31.73 -14.98 25.82
N VAL A 537 31.23 -13.83 25.39
CA VAL A 537 31.97 -12.83 24.62
C VAL A 537 32.40 -11.68 25.53
N GLY A 538 33.65 -11.24 25.37
CA GLY A 538 34.17 -10.05 26.03
C GLY A 538 33.89 -8.81 25.19
N TRP A 539 34.03 -7.64 25.80
CA TRP A 539 33.71 -6.37 25.14
C TRP A 539 34.47 -6.18 23.82
N GLN A 540 35.76 -6.52 23.79
CA GLN A 540 36.57 -6.40 22.58
C GLN A 540 36.10 -7.35 21.47
N ASP A 541 35.59 -8.55 21.78
CA ASP A 541 35.10 -9.42 20.70
C ASP A 541 33.82 -8.86 20.07
N ALA A 542 32.96 -8.23 20.87
CA ALA A 542 31.76 -7.58 20.39
C ALA A 542 32.10 -6.39 19.48
N VAL A 543 33.14 -5.61 19.85
CA VAL A 543 33.69 -4.55 18.98
C VAL A 543 34.24 -5.13 17.68
N ASP A 544 35.06 -6.18 17.75
CA ASP A 544 35.65 -6.81 16.56
C ASP A 544 34.55 -7.35 15.60
N TYR A 545 33.45 -7.86 16.15
CA TYR A 545 32.27 -8.29 15.38
C TYR A 545 31.64 -7.11 14.64
N CYS A 546 31.41 -5.98 15.33
CA CYS A 546 30.91 -4.75 14.71
C CYS A 546 31.84 -4.21 13.61
N GLU A 547 33.16 -4.24 13.84
CA GLU A 547 34.15 -3.82 12.84
C GLU A 547 34.19 -4.75 11.62
N TRP A 548 33.98 -6.05 11.81
CA TRP A 548 33.81 -6.99 10.71
C TRP A 548 32.53 -6.72 9.93
N LEU A 549 31.38 -6.59 10.59
CA LEU A 549 30.12 -6.25 9.93
C LEU A 549 30.22 -4.94 9.13
N SER A 550 30.91 -3.94 9.69
CA SER A 550 31.12 -2.66 9.00
C SER A 550 31.86 -2.82 7.68
N ARG A 551 32.90 -3.68 7.67
CA ARG A 551 33.66 -3.98 6.45
C ARG A 551 32.85 -4.77 5.42
N GLU A 552 32.07 -5.74 5.88
CA GLU A 552 31.27 -6.60 5.01
C GLU A 552 30.09 -5.88 4.35
N THR A 553 29.50 -4.91 5.05
CA THR A 553 28.29 -4.20 4.61
C THR A 553 28.59 -2.84 3.99
N GLY A 554 29.77 -2.28 4.25
CA GLY A 554 30.11 -0.89 3.94
C GLY A 554 29.38 0.14 4.82
N GLN A 555 28.64 -0.30 5.84
CA GLN A 555 27.98 0.56 6.81
C GLN A 555 28.81 0.70 8.09
N THR A 556 28.42 1.60 9.00
CA THR A 556 29.07 1.75 10.30
C THR A 556 28.28 1.02 11.38
N TYR A 557 28.75 -0.16 11.77
CA TYR A 557 28.26 -0.94 12.91
C TYR A 557 29.13 -0.67 14.14
N ARG A 558 28.49 -0.57 15.30
CA ARG A 558 29.14 -0.39 16.61
C ARG A 558 28.25 -0.90 17.74
N LEU A 559 28.81 -1.03 18.94
CA LEU A 559 28.01 -1.16 20.15
C LEU A 559 27.16 0.11 20.37
N PRO A 560 25.94 -0.02 20.91
CA PRO A 560 25.14 1.14 21.28
C PRO A 560 25.85 1.90 22.41
N THR A 561 25.66 3.22 22.45
CA THR A 561 25.94 3.92 23.71
C THR A 561 24.91 3.50 24.73
N GLU A 562 25.22 3.65 26.01
CA GLU A 562 24.27 3.33 27.06
C GLU A 562 22.98 4.16 26.94
N ALA A 563 23.11 5.41 26.51
CA ALA A 563 21.95 6.27 26.30
C ALA A 563 21.07 5.78 25.16
N GLU A 564 21.69 5.34 24.05
CA GLU A 564 20.97 4.71 22.94
C GLU A 564 20.28 3.42 23.37
N TRP A 565 20.95 2.60 24.18
CA TRP A 565 20.38 1.36 24.70
C TRP A 565 19.17 1.63 25.60
N GLU A 566 19.25 2.57 26.55
CA GLU A 566 18.13 2.88 27.44
C GLU A 566 16.97 3.52 26.68
N TYR A 567 17.25 4.42 25.74
CA TYR A 567 16.25 5.01 24.85
C TYR A 567 15.49 3.93 24.08
N ALA A 568 16.23 3.00 23.47
CA ALA A 568 15.70 1.88 22.73
C ALA A 568 14.88 0.94 23.64
N CYS A 569 15.37 0.63 24.85
CA CYS A 569 14.69 -0.21 25.83
C CYS A 569 13.33 0.38 26.23
N ARG A 570 13.32 1.67 26.58
CA ARG A 570 12.12 2.39 27.03
C ARG A 570 11.05 2.50 25.95
N ALA A 571 11.45 2.70 24.69
CA ALA A 571 10.53 2.89 23.57
C ALA A 571 9.43 3.93 23.85
N GLY A 572 9.82 5.05 24.46
CA GLY A 572 8.92 6.14 24.87
C GLY A 572 8.25 5.97 26.24
N SER A 573 8.44 4.83 26.92
CA SER A 573 7.92 4.62 28.27
C SER A 573 8.76 5.28 29.36
N GLU A 574 8.09 5.90 30.32
CA GLU A 574 8.70 6.44 31.54
C GLU A 574 8.65 5.47 32.74
N SER A 575 8.01 4.30 32.61
CA SER A 575 7.87 3.31 33.69
C SER A 575 9.15 2.47 33.93
N ALA A 576 9.12 1.61 34.96
CA ALA A 576 10.22 0.72 35.32
C ALA A 576 10.59 -0.27 34.20
N TRP A 577 9.59 -0.77 33.46
CA TRP A 577 9.76 -1.57 32.24
C TRP A 577 9.03 -0.92 31.07
N CYS A 578 9.32 -1.34 29.84
CA CYS A 578 8.69 -0.77 28.63
C CYS A 578 7.16 -0.95 28.55
N PHE A 579 6.60 -1.83 29.37
CA PHE A 579 5.18 -2.18 29.42
C PHE A 579 4.43 -1.69 30.67
N GLY A 580 5.10 -0.97 31.58
CA GLY A 580 4.52 -0.48 32.83
C GLY A 580 5.35 -0.82 34.07
N ASP A 581 4.74 -0.63 35.25
CA ASP A 581 5.38 -0.87 36.56
C ASP A 581 4.93 -2.17 37.26
N ASP A 582 4.02 -2.96 36.65
CA ASP A 582 3.54 -4.21 37.24
C ASP A 582 4.45 -5.39 36.86
N GLU A 583 5.25 -5.86 37.83
CA GLU A 583 6.12 -7.03 37.69
C GLU A 583 5.37 -8.28 37.20
N LYS A 584 4.07 -8.41 37.46
CA LYS A 584 3.29 -9.59 37.02
C LYS A 584 3.30 -9.78 35.50
N SER A 585 3.43 -8.69 34.75
CA SER A 585 3.53 -8.72 33.29
C SER A 585 4.93 -9.02 32.76
N LEU A 586 5.97 -8.97 33.61
CA LEU A 586 7.37 -9.16 33.22
C LEU A 586 7.61 -10.50 32.52
N GLY A 587 6.91 -11.57 32.94
CA GLY A 587 7.03 -12.89 32.32
C GLY A 587 6.61 -12.96 30.84
N GLU A 588 5.88 -11.96 30.34
CA GLU A 588 5.49 -11.86 28.92
C GLU A 588 6.55 -11.21 28.05
N TYR A 589 7.46 -10.43 28.65
CA TYR A 589 8.48 -9.62 27.96
C TYR A 589 9.91 -10.11 28.20
N ALA A 590 10.15 -10.84 29.29
CA ALA A 590 11.49 -11.14 29.78
C ALA A 590 11.75 -12.63 29.98
N TRP A 591 13.00 -13.04 29.74
CA TRP A 591 13.58 -14.27 30.28
C TRP A 591 14.47 -13.93 31.47
N TYR A 592 14.08 -14.33 32.67
CA TYR A 592 14.74 -13.95 33.93
C TYR A 592 14.66 -15.11 34.94
N ASP A 593 15.22 -14.96 36.15
CA ASP A 593 15.44 -16.04 37.11
C ASP A 593 14.19 -16.94 37.36
N LYS A 594 12.98 -16.36 37.42
CA LYS A 594 11.74 -17.11 37.68
C LYS A 594 11.26 -17.96 36.50
N ASN A 595 11.64 -17.66 35.26
CA ASN A 595 11.07 -18.33 34.07
C ASN A 595 12.10 -18.87 33.06
N SER A 596 13.37 -18.51 33.18
CA SER A 596 14.43 -18.88 32.23
C SER A 596 14.85 -20.35 32.33
N LYS A 597 14.57 -21.01 33.45
CA LYS A 597 15.04 -22.37 33.75
C LYS A 597 16.58 -22.45 33.71
N ASN A 598 17.24 -21.41 34.21
CA ASN A 598 18.70 -21.31 34.38
C ASN A 598 19.51 -21.40 33.07
N ARG A 599 19.02 -20.76 32.00
CA ARG A 599 19.69 -20.66 30.70
C ARG A 599 19.09 -19.55 29.84
N THR A 600 19.81 -19.15 28.80
CA THR A 600 19.28 -18.29 27.73
C THR A 600 18.14 -18.97 26.96
N HIS A 601 17.43 -18.23 26.12
CA HIS A 601 16.43 -18.74 25.17
C HIS A 601 16.64 -18.13 23.79
N PRO A 602 16.10 -18.74 22.71
CA PRO A 602 16.08 -18.10 21.40
C PRO A 602 15.52 -16.69 21.48
N VAL A 603 16.13 -15.76 20.76
CA VAL A 603 15.71 -14.36 20.71
C VAL A 603 14.30 -14.23 20.14
N GLY A 604 13.55 -13.25 20.59
CA GLY A 604 12.22 -12.95 20.04
C GLY A 604 11.08 -13.88 20.49
N GLU A 605 11.30 -14.74 21.49
CA GLU A 605 10.24 -15.62 22.03
C GLU A 605 9.29 -14.91 23.03
N LYS A 606 9.61 -13.68 23.42
CA LYS A 606 8.80 -12.82 24.29
C LYS A 606 8.20 -11.64 23.51
N LYS A 607 7.33 -10.86 24.15
CA LYS A 607 6.76 -9.65 23.55
C LYS A 607 7.86 -8.60 23.36
N ALA A 608 7.84 -7.94 22.21
CA ALA A 608 8.65 -6.77 21.94
C ALA A 608 8.15 -5.55 22.72
N ASN A 609 8.99 -4.52 22.84
CA ASN A 609 8.55 -3.19 23.25
C ASN A 609 7.78 -2.47 22.12
N ALA A 610 7.34 -1.24 22.38
CA ALA A 610 6.53 -0.45 21.44
C ALA A 610 7.23 -0.15 20.10
N TRP A 611 8.56 -0.28 20.04
CA TRP A 611 9.37 -0.11 18.82
C TRP A 611 9.86 -1.43 18.24
N GLY A 612 9.25 -2.56 18.59
CA GLY A 612 9.54 -3.85 17.97
C GLY A 612 10.90 -4.45 18.32
N LEU A 613 11.56 -3.95 19.38
CA LEU A 613 12.79 -4.52 19.94
C LEU A 613 12.47 -5.59 20.98
N TYR A 614 13.20 -6.69 20.93
CA TYR A 614 12.97 -7.86 21.77
C TYR A 614 14.09 -8.05 22.77
N ASP A 615 13.78 -8.78 23.85
CA ASP A 615 14.75 -9.20 24.86
C ASP A 615 15.49 -8.04 25.58
N MET A 616 15.01 -6.79 25.45
CA MET A 616 15.53 -5.61 26.16
C MET A 616 15.39 -5.69 27.70
N HIS A 617 14.76 -6.74 28.22
CA HIS A 617 14.54 -7.02 29.63
C HIS A 617 14.89 -8.50 29.89
N GLY A 618 16.14 -8.83 30.16
CA GLY A 618 16.59 -10.21 30.45
C GLY A 618 17.20 -10.95 29.26
N ASN A 619 17.17 -12.29 29.33
CA ASN A 619 17.88 -13.23 28.45
C ASN A 619 19.41 -13.15 28.61
N VAL A 620 20.03 -12.03 28.27
CA VAL A 620 21.46 -11.76 28.48
C VAL A 620 21.66 -10.28 28.80
N TRP A 621 22.65 -9.99 29.65
CA TRP A 621 23.23 -8.66 29.71
C TRP A 621 23.86 -8.30 28.37
N GLU A 622 23.77 -7.04 27.98
CA GLU A 622 24.27 -6.55 26.70
C GLU A 622 25.37 -5.50 26.89
N TRP A 623 26.49 -5.68 26.19
CA TRP A 623 27.60 -4.72 26.19
C TRP A 623 27.23 -3.37 25.56
N CYS A 624 27.56 -2.28 26.26
CA CYS A 624 27.50 -0.92 25.73
C CYS A 624 28.90 -0.37 25.41
N GLN A 625 28.98 0.67 24.60
CA GLN A 625 30.24 1.34 24.25
C GLN A 625 30.90 2.03 25.45
N ASP A 626 30.10 2.53 26.39
CA ASP A 626 30.50 3.46 27.44
C ASP A 626 31.43 2.81 28.48
N TRP A 627 32.39 3.59 28.97
CA TRP A 627 33.04 3.32 30.24
C TRP A 627 32.05 3.61 31.38
N TYR A 628 32.08 2.82 32.45
CA TYR A 628 31.25 3.06 33.62
C TYR A 628 31.87 4.10 34.55
N ASP A 629 31.03 4.99 35.08
CA ASP A 629 31.32 5.94 36.16
C ASP A 629 30.01 6.21 36.91
N ASP A 630 30.03 6.04 38.24
CA ASP A 630 28.89 6.19 39.14
C ASP A 630 28.49 7.66 39.34
N GLU A 631 29.40 8.61 39.13
CA GLU A 631 29.12 10.04 39.19
C GLU A 631 28.67 10.65 37.85
N TYR A 632 28.71 9.87 36.76
CA TYR A 632 28.46 10.38 35.41
C TYR A 632 27.07 10.99 35.25
N TYR A 633 26.02 10.34 35.78
CA TYR A 633 24.65 10.85 35.71
C TYR A 633 24.50 12.18 36.47
N ALA A 634 25.20 12.33 37.60
CA ALA A 634 25.20 13.57 38.36
C ALA A 634 25.91 14.70 37.60
N ALA A 635 26.95 14.39 36.81
CA ALA A 635 27.61 15.33 35.92
C ALA A 635 26.69 15.75 34.76
N CYS A 636 26.04 14.78 34.09
CA CYS A 636 25.07 15.04 33.02
C CYS A 636 23.91 15.91 33.49
N HIS A 637 23.34 15.61 34.67
CA HIS A 637 22.24 16.39 35.24
C HIS A 637 22.60 17.86 35.46
N LYS A 638 23.84 18.14 35.90
CA LYS A 638 24.34 19.52 36.06
C LYS A 638 24.52 20.25 34.73
N GLN A 639 24.78 19.52 33.65
CA GLN A 639 24.96 20.06 32.30
C GLN A 639 23.63 20.39 31.61
N GLY A 640 22.52 19.80 32.06
CA GLY A 640 21.19 19.94 31.44
C GLY A 640 20.99 18.87 30.36
N VAL A 641 20.65 19.29 29.15
CA VAL A 641 20.42 18.35 28.03
C VAL A 641 21.76 17.91 27.44
N VAL A 642 22.06 16.62 27.56
CA VAL A 642 23.26 16.01 26.96
C VAL A 642 22.93 15.49 25.56
N LYS A 643 23.68 15.92 24.55
CA LYS A 643 23.48 15.45 23.16
C LYS A 643 24.40 14.27 22.87
N ASN A 644 23.85 13.16 22.34
CA ASN A 644 24.57 11.95 21.92
C ASN A 644 25.63 11.51 22.95
N SER A 645 25.20 11.23 24.18
CA SER A 645 26.10 10.81 25.26
C SER A 645 26.89 9.55 24.88
N ILE A 646 28.21 9.58 25.14
CA ILE A 646 29.16 8.47 24.90
C ILE A 646 29.87 8.03 26.19
N GLY A 647 29.39 8.49 27.34
CA GLY A 647 29.98 8.18 28.64
C GLY A 647 31.26 8.97 28.92
N PRO A 648 31.97 8.63 30.01
CA PRO A 648 33.28 9.18 30.35
C PRO A 648 34.36 8.71 29.36
N SER A 649 35.40 9.51 29.18
CA SER A 649 36.47 9.24 28.21
C SER A 649 37.36 8.04 28.56
N SER A 650 37.34 7.58 29.82
CA SER A 650 38.16 6.48 30.33
C SER A 650 37.51 5.85 31.56
N GLY A 651 37.78 4.57 31.81
CA GLY A 651 37.32 3.86 33.01
C GLY A 651 38.02 2.51 33.17
N SER A 652 37.68 1.77 34.22
CA SER A 652 38.14 0.39 34.45
C SER A 652 37.19 -0.65 33.87
N ASP A 653 35.89 -0.37 33.95
CA ASP A 653 34.81 -1.30 33.60
C ASP A 653 33.91 -0.70 32.53
N ARG A 654 33.35 -1.56 31.67
CA ARG A 654 32.39 -1.14 30.64
C ARG A 654 30.97 -1.34 31.16
N VAL A 655 30.06 -0.51 30.65
CA VAL A 655 28.64 -0.62 30.96
C VAL A 655 28.04 -1.87 30.31
N ILE A 656 27.17 -2.55 31.06
CA ILE A 656 26.24 -3.56 30.54
C ILE A 656 24.81 -3.22 30.99
N ARG A 657 23.81 -3.56 30.17
CA ARG A 657 22.40 -3.23 30.42
C ARG A 657 21.47 -4.43 30.19
N GLY A 658 20.23 -4.33 30.67
CA GLY A 658 19.13 -5.24 30.35
C GLY A 658 18.88 -6.41 31.30
N GLY A 659 19.90 -6.85 32.04
CA GLY A 659 19.79 -8.02 32.91
C GLY A 659 19.90 -9.35 32.16
N GLY A 660 20.27 -10.42 32.87
CA GLY A 660 20.44 -11.75 32.29
C GLY A 660 19.29 -12.73 32.62
N TRP A 661 19.37 -13.94 32.05
CA TRP A 661 18.48 -15.05 32.38
C TRP A 661 18.49 -15.44 33.87
N ASP A 662 19.53 -15.07 34.61
CA ASP A 662 19.73 -15.27 36.04
C ASP A 662 19.39 -14.01 36.87
N GLY A 663 19.03 -12.90 36.21
CA GLY A 663 18.63 -11.67 36.86
C GLY A 663 17.27 -11.81 37.52
N ASN A 664 17.14 -11.28 38.73
CA ASN A 664 15.84 -11.08 39.36
C ASN A 664 15.15 -9.83 38.74
N PRO A 665 13.84 -9.62 38.98
CA PRO A 665 13.08 -8.49 38.40
C PRO A 665 13.72 -7.11 38.56
N TRP A 666 14.48 -6.89 39.64
CA TRP A 666 15.18 -5.62 39.87
C TRP A 666 16.19 -5.31 38.77
N PHE A 667 16.96 -6.32 38.33
CA PHE A 667 18.08 -6.16 37.40
C PHE A 667 17.66 -6.10 35.93
N VAL A 668 16.38 -6.27 35.64
CA VAL A 668 15.83 -6.23 34.27
C VAL A 668 14.97 -5.00 34.02
N ARG A 669 15.03 -3.98 34.90
CA ARG A 669 14.37 -2.67 34.69
C ARG A 669 15.10 -1.88 33.60
N SER A 670 14.38 -0.99 32.90
CA SER A 670 14.98 -0.12 31.89
C SER A 670 16.14 0.71 32.44
N ALA A 671 16.02 1.21 33.67
CA ALA A 671 17.02 2.05 34.32
C ALA A 671 18.22 1.26 34.90
N ASP A 672 18.15 -0.06 35.04
CA ASP A 672 19.15 -0.82 35.80
C ASP A 672 20.49 -0.94 35.08
N ARG A 673 21.54 -0.39 35.68
CA ARG A 673 22.87 -0.29 35.07
C ARG A 673 23.82 -1.20 35.81
N PHE A 674 24.69 -1.88 35.09
CA PHE A 674 25.76 -2.65 35.71
C PHE A 674 27.08 -2.44 34.99
N ARG A 675 28.16 -2.90 35.62
CA ARG A 675 29.51 -2.76 35.10
C ARG A 675 30.27 -4.06 35.23
N ILE A 676 31.12 -4.32 34.27
CA ILE A 676 32.04 -5.44 34.35
C ILE A 676 33.31 -5.15 33.54
N SER A 677 34.44 -5.69 34.00
CA SER A 677 35.73 -5.53 33.33
C SER A 677 35.65 -6.04 31.88
N PRO A 678 36.21 -5.32 30.89
CA PRO A 678 36.03 -5.61 29.47
C PRO A 678 36.57 -6.98 29.02
N ASP A 679 37.45 -7.60 29.79
CA ASP A 679 38.01 -8.94 29.56
C ASP A 679 37.11 -10.07 30.07
N ARG A 680 36.08 -9.76 30.86
CA ARG A 680 35.17 -10.75 31.43
C ARG A 680 34.24 -11.32 30.36
N ARG A 681 33.98 -12.62 30.52
CA ARG A 681 33.09 -13.43 29.69
C ARG A 681 32.21 -14.23 30.64
N SER A 682 30.90 -14.25 30.41
CA SER A 682 29.99 -15.05 31.22
C SER A 682 28.85 -15.62 30.39
N SER A 683 28.16 -16.63 30.94
CA SER A 683 27.03 -17.28 30.28
C SER A 683 25.74 -16.47 30.30
N GLY A 684 25.72 -15.33 30.99
CA GLY A 684 24.61 -14.37 31.00
C GLY A 684 24.95 -13.04 30.34
N LEU A 685 26.02 -12.96 29.56
CA LEU A 685 26.53 -11.74 28.93
C LEU A 685 26.82 -11.97 27.45
N GLY A 686 26.28 -11.09 26.59
CA GLY A 686 26.32 -11.13 25.13
C GLY A 686 26.75 -9.82 24.48
#